data_AF-A0A1M3EI92-F1
#
_entry.id   AF-A0A1M3EI92-F1
#
_cell.length_a   1.000
_cell.length_b   1.000
_cell.length_c   1.000
_cell.angle_alpha   90.00
_cell.angle_beta   90.00
_cell.angle_gamma   90.00
#
_symmetry.space_group_name_H-M   'P 1'
#
loop_
_entity.id
_entity.type
_entity.pdbx_description
1 polymer ?
#
loop_
_entity_poly.entity_id
_entity_poly.type
_entity_poly.pdbx_seq_one_letter_code
_entity_poly.pdbx_strand_id
1 'polypeptide(L)'
;MTRVSKHRIVSAAMAAAAGLALVAPVTSASAAPPAPADERRPAVASGCDLGNGVKHVVSLVFDNVHLARDNPDVPSDLEQMPHLMAFLQGNGTLMSNVHTPLIAHTADDSLSIYTGLYGDRHGQPVTNSYRTYNPDGSSDPAGSFAYWTSPVYDTAATPAPGHDTTPTMVYSDTPGSTGTSRQTPAPWAAFTKAGCSVGDFSTANMVLENTKLDLPTVFGAGSPEVAQYTANPDSYKNQETADYVGVALHCAAGDRLCADATAVKYGQTAPSPSAVADSLPTEPGGYAGFSALFGHKYVAPVLGAGTANLTSHGYPVTDSQGRLTDLDGNALINQYSHTPGFPGFNPTATQSLAYMADMLEAGVPVTYGYISDLHERKPGTIGCTTATATAAGKPVGPGDACYVANAKAYDAAFATFFDRLTKDGITKDNTLFLISSEENDQFAGANVGRATVPTPAGCDGVTVPCTYAAGQIGELQTNIKALLSTTASAGTPFQIEPQGASIYVDGRPSPSAPAVRQLQRDTAAMTADNPYSGATGQKIVTYQAGAVEQRILHMQTADTLRTPTYSLFPVPDYYFSTSGPAVSINPSYAYDHGYYSPNIDITWAGLVGPGVAAKGLDGPAPADGNQAHDPNSTRTVPQASTVGTWVEEVDLRPTLMYLAGLHDAYTSDGRVISELLSHPSTALVATQGLASAYHAINSSVGPLATLTLKADSAALASGSATDDARYQATEAALTRILRERDALATQMKAVLDAAARGEDRARGPEPAFGTSRSLTARADNLLREVDRLG
;
A
#
# COMPACT_ATOMS: atom_id res chain seq x y z
N MET A 1 0.36 8.52 -6.92
CA MET A 1 1.35 9.62 -7.12
C MET A 1 0.90 10.87 -6.39
N THR A 2 1.09 10.81 -5.08
CA THR A 2 1.13 11.95 -4.17
C THR A 2 2.02 13.05 -4.74
N ARG A 3 1.56 14.30 -4.63
CA ARG A 3 2.26 15.48 -5.13
C ARG A 3 3.65 15.56 -4.52
N VAL A 4 4.68 15.27 -5.30
CA VAL A 4 5.99 15.89 -5.11
C VAL A 4 5.80 17.40 -5.38
N SER A 5 5.50 18.14 -4.31
CA SER A 5 5.47 19.60 -4.34
C SER A 5 6.80 20.14 -4.85
N LYS A 6 6.80 20.96 -5.92
CA LYS A 6 7.81 22.01 -6.05
C LYS A 6 7.22 23.34 -6.53
N HIS A 7 7.81 24.37 -5.94
CA HIS A 7 7.49 25.77 -6.01
C HIS A 7 7.32 26.33 -7.43
N ARG A 8 6.38 27.28 -7.54
CA ARG A 8 6.09 28.10 -8.72
C ARG A 8 7.36 28.77 -9.27
N ILE A 9 7.64 28.58 -10.56
CA ILE A 9 8.35 29.56 -11.40
C ILE A 9 7.54 29.74 -12.69
N VAL A 10 7.13 30.98 -12.93
CA VAL A 10 6.29 31.47 -14.03
C VAL A 10 7.17 31.94 -15.19
N SER A 11 6.78 31.66 -16.45
CA SER A 11 7.04 32.49 -17.67
C SER A 11 6.38 31.82 -18.92
N ALA A 12 5.20 32.24 -19.39
CA ALA A 12 4.94 33.24 -20.46
C ALA A 12 5.61 32.89 -21.82
N ALA A 13 4.95 32.21 -22.77
CA ALA A 13 3.92 32.65 -23.74
C ALA A 13 4.43 33.53 -24.92
N MET A 14 4.30 33.03 -26.17
CA MET A 14 4.00 33.84 -27.37
C MET A 14 3.48 32.96 -28.52
N ALA A 15 2.49 33.49 -29.25
CA ALA A 15 1.57 32.84 -30.17
C ALA A 15 1.65 33.40 -31.60
N ALA A 16 1.04 32.69 -32.58
CA ALA A 16 0.32 33.14 -33.80
C ALA A 16 0.56 32.13 -34.95
N ALA A 17 -0.43 31.35 -35.40
CA ALA A 17 -1.51 31.67 -36.37
C ALA A 17 -1.01 31.76 -37.83
N ALA A 18 -1.66 31.31 -38.90
CA ALA A 18 -2.87 30.54 -39.21
C ALA A 18 -2.81 30.25 -40.74
N GLY A 19 -3.61 29.33 -41.29
CA GLY A 19 -3.79 29.23 -42.74
C GLY A 19 -4.57 28.02 -43.26
N LEU A 20 -5.89 28.17 -43.37
CA LEU A 20 -6.86 27.26 -44.00
C LEU A 20 -6.59 27.02 -45.51
N ALA A 21 -7.02 25.86 -46.02
CA ALA A 21 -7.95 25.79 -47.16
C ALA A 21 -8.54 24.37 -47.36
N LEU A 22 -9.87 24.33 -47.48
CA LEU A 22 -10.73 23.18 -47.78
C LEU A 22 -10.60 22.71 -49.22
N VAL A 23 -10.83 21.41 -49.49
CA VAL A 23 -11.72 20.93 -50.57
C VAL A 23 -12.33 19.57 -50.18
N ALA A 24 -13.65 19.47 -50.26
CA ALA A 24 -14.46 18.24 -50.32
C ALA A 24 -15.32 18.32 -51.60
N PRO A 25 -16.26 17.41 -51.92
CA PRO A 25 -16.41 15.96 -51.64
C PRO A 25 -16.72 15.16 -52.94
N VAL A 26 -16.83 13.83 -52.90
CA VAL A 26 -17.81 13.09 -53.74
C VAL A 26 -18.30 11.84 -53.01
N THR A 27 -19.63 11.71 -52.95
CA THR A 27 -20.44 10.67 -52.31
C THR A 27 -20.78 9.50 -53.23
N SER A 28 -20.99 8.31 -52.66
CA SER A 28 -21.92 7.31 -53.21
C SER A 28 -22.54 6.45 -52.09
N ALA A 29 -23.87 6.47 -52.02
CA ALA A 29 -24.74 5.53 -51.27
C ALA A 29 -24.73 4.15 -51.97
N SER A 30 -25.16 3.01 -51.42
CA SER A 30 -26.29 2.68 -50.53
C SER A 30 -26.29 1.17 -50.21
N ALA A 31 -26.74 0.74 -49.02
CA ALA A 31 -27.69 -0.38 -48.79
C ALA A 31 -27.79 -0.73 -47.28
N ALA A 32 -29.02 -0.87 -46.76
CA ALA A 32 -29.39 -1.58 -45.52
C ALA A 32 -30.14 -2.88 -45.94
N PRO A 33 -30.17 -4.01 -45.19
CA PRO A 33 -30.57 -4.20 -43.76
C PRO A 33 -29.78 -5.37 -43.07
N PRO A 34 -30.17 -6.08 -41.97
CA PRO A 34 -31.28 -5.98 -40.98
C PRO A 34 -30.82 -5.91 -39.50
N ALA A 35 -31.78 -5.93 -38.56
CA ALA A 35 -31.61 -5.77 -37.11
C ALA A 35 -30.67 -6.81 -36.43
N PRO A 36 -29.96 -6.47 -35.33
CA PRO A 36 -29.04 -7.39 -34.68
C PRO A 36 -29.79 -8.41 -33.82
N ALA A 37 -29.50 -9.68 -34.06
CA ALA A 37 -29.81 -10.79 -33.17
C ALA A 37 -28.74 -10.87 -32.07
N ASP A 38 -29.17 -11.23 -30.86
CA ASP A 38 -28.32 -11.71 -29.77
C ASP A 38 -27.44 -12.87 -30.26
N GLU A 39 -26.18 -12.61 -30.61
CA GLU A 39 -25.16 -13.63 -30.80
C GLU A 39 -24.12 -13.54 -29.68
N ARG A 40 -24.52 -14.02 -28.49
CA ARG A 40 -23.58 -14.38 -27.44
C ARG A 40 -22.74 -15.55 -27.96
N ARG A 41 -21.47 -15.29 -28.27
CA ARG A 41 -20.47 -16.35 -28.48
C ARG A 41 -20.47 -17.25 -27.22
N PRO A 42 -20.49 -18.59 -27.36
CA PRO A 42 -20.42 -19.47 -26.19
C PRO A 42 -19.05 -19.29 -25.52
N ALA A 43 -19.06 -18.97 -24.23
CA ALA A 43 -17.88 -19.02 -23.38
C ALA A 43 -17.34 -20.46 -23.38
N VAL A 44 -16.18 -20.67 -24.00
CA VAL A 44 -15.43 -21.91 -23.87
C VAL A 44 -14.57 -21.75 -22.62
N ALA A 45 -14.79 -22.60 -21.62
CA ALA A 45 -14.00 -22.61 -20.40
C ALA A 45 -12.51 -22.89 -20.72
N SER A 46 -11.67 -21.86 -20.68
CA SER A 46 -10.26 -22.01 -20.28
C SER A 46 -10.27 -22.06 -18.77
N GLY A 47 -10.32 -23.28 -18.22
CA GLY A 47 -10.65 -23.52 -16.82
C GLY A 47 -9.64 -22.88 -15.87
N CYS A 48 -9.95 -21.69 -15.37
CA CYS A 48 -9.37 -21.17 -14.14
C CYS A 48 -9.63 -22.19 -13.03
N ASP A 49 -8.56 -22.73 -12.46
CA ASP A 49 -8.59 -23.80 -11.46
C ASP A 49 -8.34 -23.21 -10.08
N LEU A 50 -9.41 -22.71 -9.46
CA LEU A 50 -9.43 -22.34 -8.05
C LEU A 50 -10.06 -23.48 -7.23
N GLY A 51 -9.48 -23.76 -6.08
CA GLY A 51 -9.91 -24.81 -5.17
C GLY A 51 -11.04 -24.39 -4.24
N ASN A 52 -11.49 -25.34 -3.41
CA ASN A 52 -12.37 -25.12 -2.26
C ASN A 52 -13.72 -24.44 -2.56
N GLY A 53 -14.21 -24.54 -3.80
CA GLY A 53 -15.47 -23.92 -4.21
C GLY A 53 -15.35 -22.42 -4.55
N VAL A 54 -14.14 -21.87 -4.53
CA VAL A 54 -13.85 -20.52 -5.00
C VAL A 54 -13.90 -20.50 -6.53
N LYS A 55 -14.53 -19.47 -7.10
CA LYS A 55 -14.56 -19.18 -8.54
C LYS A 55 -14.01 -17.80 -8.85
N HIS A 56 -14.14 -16.88 -7.90
CA HIS A 56 -13.65 -15.51 -8.01
C HIS A 56 -12.85 -15.11 -6.79
N VAL A 57 -11.89 -14.21 -6.98
CA VAL A 57 -11.16 -13.54 -5.92
C VAL A 57 -11.31 -12.04 -6.11
N VAL A 58 -11.67 -11.34 -5.05
CA VAL A 58 -11.77 -9.88 -4.97
C VAL A 58 -10.86 -9.44 -3.84
N SER A 59 -9.73 -8.82 -4.18
CA SER A 59 -8.81 -8.21 -3.21
C SER A 59 -8.92 -6.70 -3.32
N LEU A 60 -9.26 -6.04 -2.23
CA LEU A 60 -9.48 -4.59 -2.20
C LEU A 60 -8.71 -4.00 -1.03
N VAL A 61 -7.87 -3.01 -1.32
CA VAL A 61 -7.10 -2.28 -0.32
C VAL A 61 -7.58 -0.83 -0.28
N PHE A 62 -7.77 -0.32 0.93
CA PHE A 62 -8.00 1.10 1.15
C PHE A 62 -6.70 1.80 1.54
N ASP A 63 -6.58 3.02 1.04
CA ASP A 63 -5.73 4.06 1.60
C ASP A 63 -6.34 4.54 2.92
N ASN A 64 -5.66 4.26 4.02
CA ASN A 64 -5.97 4.84 5.32
C ASN A 64 -7.47 4.97 5.67
N VAL A 65 -8.21 3.86 5.67
CA VAL A 65 -9.61 3.83 6.12
C VAL A 65 -9.67 3.20 7.51
N HIS A 66 -10.27 3.90 8.46
CA HIS A 66 -10.20 3.57 9.87
C HIS A 66 -11.40 2.72 10.35
N LEU A 67 -11.10 1.57 11.00
CA LEU A 67 -12.11 0.83 11.78
C LEU A 67 -12.29 1.47 13.15
N ALA A 68 -11.19 1.82 13.82
CA ALA A 68 -11.20 2.51 15.11
C ALA A 68 -11.67 3.96 14.91
N ARG A 69 -12.31 4.54 15.93
CA ARG A 69 -12.67 5.97 15.89
C ARG A 69 -11.45 6.84 16.14
N ASP A 70 -11.21 7.84 15.29
CA ASP A 70 -10.24 8.91 15.56
C ASP A 70 -10.65 9.78 16.73
N ASN A 71 -11.94 10.10 16.79
CA ASN A 71 -12.57 10.89 17.83
C ASN A 71 -13.65 10.02 18.50
N PRO A 72 -13.63 9.83 19.83
CA PRO A 72 -14.58 8.96 20.51
C PRO A 72 -16.06 9.30 20.26
N ASP A 73 -16.38 10.56 19.98
CA ASP A 73 -17.74 11.04 19.76
C ASP A 73 -18.21 10.90 18.29
N VAL A 74 -17.29 10.66 17.34
CA VAL A 74 -17.57 10.55 15.90
C VAL A 74 -17.47 9.08 15.46
N PRO A 75 -18.47 8.52 14.75
CA PRO A 75 -18.36 7.17 14.21
C PRO A 75 -17.16 7.01 13.27
N SER A 76 -16.51 5.85 13.27
CA SER A 76 -15.38 5.57 12.36
C SER A 76 -15.82 5.47 10.90
N ASP A 77 -14.86 5.35 9.98
CA ASP A 77 -15.16 5.21 8.55
C ASP A 77 -16.08 4.03 8.26
N LEU A 78 -15.73 2.87 8.83
CA LEU A 78 -16.49 1.64 8.67
C LEU A 78 -17.88 1.72 9.32
N GLU A 79 -18.02 2.40 10.46
CA GLU A 79 -19.35 2.66 11.05
C GLU A 79 -20.22 3.54 10.13
N GLN A 80 -19.59 4.43 9.35
CA GLN A 80 -20.24 5.27 8.36
C GLN A 80 -20.42 4.60 6.99
N MET A 81 -19.85 3.40 6.79
CA MET A 81 -20.04 2.53 5.63
C MET A 81 -20.76 1.21 6.02
N PRO A 82 -22.00 1.28 6.54
CA PRO A 82 -22.70 0.12 7.08
C PRO A 82 -22.91 -1.02 6.08
N HIS A 83 -23.00 -0.78 4.76
CA HIS A 83 -23.15 -1.87 3.78
C HIS A 83 -21.88 -2.73 3.70
N LEU A 84 -20.70 -2.10 3.72
CA LEU A 84 -19.42 -2.81 3.76
C LEU A 84 -19.24 -3.52 5.11
N MET A 85 -19.42 -2.79 6.22
CA MET A 85 -19.20 -3.35 7.55
C MET A 85 -20.14 -4.53 7.84
N ALA A 86 -21.43 -4.41 7.50
CA ALA A 86 -22.40 -5.49 7.66
C ALA A 86 -22.12 -6.67 6.72
N PHE A 87 -21.62 -6.42 5.51
CA PHE A 87 -21.20 -7.50 4.61
C PHE A 87 -20.06 -8.31 5.21
N LEU A 88 -19.01 -7.65 5.73
CA LEU A 88 -17.85 -8.31 6.33
C LEU A 88 -18.23 -9.09 7.60
N GLN A 89 -18.93 -8.45 8.53
CA GLN A 89 -19.32 -9.07 9.80
C GLN A 89 -20.40 -10.15 9.62
N GLY A 90 -21.35 -9.95 8.71
CA GLY A 90 -22.47 -10.87 8.51
C GLY A 90 -22.09 -12.14 7.75
N ASN A 91 -21.03 -12.09 6.94
CA ASN A 91 -20.70 -13.17 6.00
C ASN A 91 -19.32 -13.80 6.22
N GLY A 92 -18.49 -13.25 7.10
CA GLY A 92 -17.14 -13.72 7.33
C GLY A 92 -16.57 -13.21 8.65
N THR A 93 -15.31 -12.83 8.63
CA THR A 93 -14.64 -12.24 9.81
C THR A 93 -14.03 -10.90 9.44
N LEU A 94 -14.41 -9.87 10.19
CA LEU A 94 -13.75 -8.56 10.24
C LEU A 94 -12.75 -8.58 11.41
N MET A 95 -11.48 -8.49 11.11
CA MET A 95 -10.39 -8.43 12.08
C MET A 95 -10.01 -6.98 12.33
N SER A 96 -9.83 -6.61 13.59
CA SER A 96 -9.46 -5.24 14.02
C SER A 96 -8.14 -5.19 14.78
N ASN A 97 -7.39 -6.28 14.74
CA ASN A 97 -6.07 -6.43 15.36
C ASN A 97 -5.04 -6.87 14.31
N VAL A 98 -5.03 -6.15 13.19
CA VAL A 98 -4.15 -6.35 12.04
C VAL A 98 -2.98 -5.37 12.12
N HIS A 99 -1.77 -5.81 11.84
CA HIS A 99 -0.55 -5.03 12.04
C HIS A 99 0.23 -4.85 10.74
N THR A 100 0.62 -3.61 10.49
CA THR A 100 1.38 -3.16 9.32
C THR A 100 2.85 -3.60 9.37
N PRO A 101 3.55 -3.66 8.22
CA PRO A 101 5.01 -3.63 8.21
C PRO A 101 5.54 -2.30 8.77
N LEU A 102 6.86 -2.23 9.03
CA LEU A 102 7.52 -0.94 9.24
C LEU A 102 8.41 -0.62 8.03
N ILE A 103 8.31 0.57 7.45
CA ILE A 103 7.54 1.73 7.92
C ILE A 103 6.19 1.82 7.18
N ALA A 104 5.08 1.74 7.92
CA ALA A 104 3.71 1.75 7.39
C ALA A 104 3.48 2.90 6.40
N HIS A 105 3.26 2.58 5.13
CA HIS A 105 2.95 3.48 4.02
C HIS A 105 2.35 2.69 2.86
N THR A 106 1.48 3.33 2.09
CA THR A 106 0.86 2.73 0.89
C THR A 106 1.68 1.71 0.11
N ALA A 107 2.90 2.05 -0.30
CA ALA A 107 3.72 1.13 -1.09
C ALA A 107 4.17 -0.12 -0.32
N ASP A 108 4.65 0.02 0.93
CA ASP A 108 5.19 -1.12 1.70
C ASP A 108 4.06 -2.07 2.12
N ASP A 109 2.96 -1.49 2.58
CA ASP A 109 1.80 -2.17 3.16
C ASP A 109 0.99 -2.89 2.09
N SER A 110 0.61 -2.19 1.00
CA SER A 110 -0.02 -2.84 -0.16
C SER A 110 0.82 -4.00 -0.68
N LEU A 111 2.14 -3.84 -0.83
CA LEU A 111 3.01 -4.91 -1.32
C LEU A 111 3.12 -6.06 -0.32
N SER A 112 3.11 -5.78 0.98
CA SER A 112 3.05 -6.78 2.04
C SER A 112 1.74 -7.58 2.00
N ILE A 113 0.60 -6.92 1.76
CA ILE A 113 -0.70 -7.56 1.54
C ILE A 113 -0.69 -8.44 0.28
N TYR A 114 -0.12 -7.97 -0.84
CA TYR A 114 -0.15 -8.69 -2.11
C TYR A 114 0.83 -9.87 -2.16
N THR A 115 1.99 -9.75 -1.51
CA THR A 115 3.05 -10.75 -1.57
C THR A 115 3.15 -11.61 -0.31
N GLY A 116 2.62 -11.16 0.83
CA GLY A 116 2.88 -11.82 2.09
C GLY A 116 4.36 -11.80 2.49
N LEU A 117 5.11 -10.79 2.05
CA LEU A 117 6.53 -10.59 2.37
C LEU A 117 6.71 -9.24 3.03
N TYR A 118 7.74 -9.07 3.84
CA TYR A 118 8.14 -7.75 4.35
C TYR A 118 9.04 -6.99 3.36
N GLY A 119 9.21 -5.68 3.61
CA GLY A 119 10.02 -4.75 2.80
C GLY A 119 11.42 -5.26 2.45
N ASP A 120 12.09 -5.92 3.39
CA ASP A 120 13.41 -6.53 3.20
C ASP A 120 13.45 -7.61 2.12
N ARG A 121 12.32 -8.27 1.85
CA ARG A 121 12.20 -9.33 0.85
C ARG A 121 11.51 -8.88 -0.43
N HIS A 122 10.53 -7.96 -0.40
CA HIS A 122 9.93 -7.47 -1.65
C HIS A 122 10.67 -6.28 -2.28
N GLY A 123 11.62 -5.67 -1.58
CA GLY A 123 12.55 -4.71 -2.14
C GLY A 123 12.18 -3.25 -1.93
N GLN A 124 11.08 -2.97 -1.21
CA GLN A 124 10.77 -1.60 -0.78
C GLN A 124 11.27 -1.42 0.66
N PRO A 125 12.28 -0.57 0.88
CA PRO A 125 13.04 -0.59 2.13
C PRO A 125 12.32 0.04 3.33
N VAL A 126 11.45 1.03 3.10
CA VAL A 126 10.93 1.87 4.17
C VAL A 126 9.54 2.46 3.91
N THR A 127 9.21 3.01 2.74
CA THR A 127 7.96 3.80 2.56
C THR A 127 7.65 3.95 1.05
N ASN A 128 6.67 4.78 0.69
CA ASN A 128 6.34 5.27 -0.66
C ASN A 128 7.52 5.84 -1.45
N SER A 129 8.59 6.22 -0.77
CA SER A 129 9.84 6.66 -1.36
C SER A 129 11.05 6.29 -0.51
N TYR A 130 12.23 6.32 -1.10
CA TYR A 130 13.49 6.06 -0.40
C TYR A 130 14.59 6.90 -1.04
N ARG A 131 15.83 6.72 -0.60
CA ARG A 131 16.99 7.23 -1.33
C ARG A 131 17.95 6.10 -1.68
N THR A 132 18.68 6.28 -2.76
CA THR A 132 19.74 5.37 -3.19
C THR A 132 21.09 6.05 -3.11
N TYR A 133 22.06 5.41 -2.46
CA TYR A 133 23.44 5.90 -2.42
C TYR A 133 24.10 5.84 -3.79
N ASN A 134 24.76 6.93 -4.17
CA ASN A 134 25.52 7.08 -5.40
C ASN A 134 27.01 6.74 -5.20
N PRO A 135 27.76 6.44 -6.29
CA PRO A 135 29.19 6.15 -6.19
C PRO A 135 30.05 7.28 -5.59
N ASP A 136 29.60 8.53 -5.68
CA ASP A 136 30.28 9.70 -5.10
C ASP A 136 29.95 9.92 -3.61
N GLY A 137 29.10 9.07 -3.02
CA GLY A 137 28.67 9.14 -1.64
C GLY A 137 27.44 10.02 -1.40
N SER A 138 26.94 10.74 -2.40
CA SER A 138 25.64 11.41 -2.32
C SER A 138 24.50 10.38 -2.36
N SER A 139 23.25 10.84 -2.29
CA SER A 139 22.09 9.98 -2.52
C SER A 139 21.04 10.68 -3.37
N ASP A 140 20.42 9.93 -4.27
CA ASP A 140 19.29 10.39 -5.09
C ASP A 140 17.95 9.92 -4.51
N PRO A 141 16.88 10.73 -4.59
CA PRO A 141 15.55 10.31 -4.17
C PRO A 141 14.95 9.33 -5.17
N ALA A 142 14.31 8.27 -4.69
CA ALA A 142 13.63 7.26 -5.48
C ALA A 142 12.19 7.05 -4.99
N GLY A 143 11.27 6.72 -5.91
CA GLY A 143 9.90 6.34 -5.58
C GLY A 143 9.71 4.82 -5.58
N SER A 144 8.83 4.32 -4.73
CA SER A 144 8.48 2.90 -4.66
C SER A 144 7.45 2.47 -5.71
N PHE A 145 6.73 3.44 -6.28
CA PHE A 145 5.70 3.26 -7.30
C PHE A 145 6.29 3.16 -8.72
N ALA A 146 6.55 1.94 -9.17
CA ALA A 146 6.99 1.62 -10.50
C ALA A 146 6.54 0.20 -10.87
N TYR A 147 6.38 -0.08 -12.16
CA TYR A 147 5.98 -1.42 -12.59
C TYR A 147 6.93 -2.50 -12.06
N TRP A 148 6.38 -3.67 -11.72
CA TRP A 148 7.05 -4.77 -11.03
C TRP A 148 8.48 -5.09 -11.51
N THR A 149 8.70 -5.04 -12.82
CA THR A 149 9.98 -5.38 -13.46
C THR A 149 10.79 -4.17 -13.93
N SER A 150 10.30 -2.95 -13.71
CA SER A 150 11.04 -1.71 -13.93
C SER A 150 12.26 -1.62 -12.99
N PRO A 151 13.31 -0.90 -13.37
CA PRO A 151 14.40 -0.57 -12.45
C PRO A 151 13.93 0.42 -11.38
N VAL A 152 14.82 0.80 -10.46
CA VAL A 152 14.58 1.87 -9.48
C VAL A 152 14.04 3.13 -10.19
N TYR A 153 12.97 3.69 -9.65
CA TYR A 153 12.41 4.95 -10.12
C TYR A 153 13.13 6.13 -9.46
N ASP A 154 14.29 6.48 -10.01
CA ASP A 154 15.04 7.67 -9.61
C ASP A 154 14.27 8.95 -10.01
N THR A 155 13.91 9.74 -8.99
CA THR A 155 13.12 10.97 -9.10
C THR A 155 13.98 12.24 -9.06
N ALA A 156 15.31 12.12 -9.02
CA ALA A 156 16.21 13.24 -9.20
C ALA A 156 15.92 13.93 -10.53
N ALA A 157 15.92 15.27 -10.53
CA ALA A 157 15.79 16.03 -11.77
C ALA A 157 16.97 15.77 -12.72
N THR A 158 18.14 15.50 -12.14
CA THR A 158 19.37 15.10 -12.84
C THR A 158 20.01 13.97 -12.03
N PRO A 159 19.68 12.70 -12.31
CA PRO A 159 20.28 11.54 -11.65
C PRO A 159 21.80 11.57 -11.73
N ALA A 160 22.48 11.13 -10.67
CA ALA A 160 23.93 11.07 -10.65
C ALA A 160 24.47 10.06 -11.68
N PRO A 161 25.67 10.28 -12.24
CA PRO A 161 26.34 9.26 -13.05
C PRO A 161 26.55 7.97 -12.25
N GLY A 162 26.02 6.86 -12.76
CA GLY A 162 26.09 5.56 -12.07
C GLY A 162 25.09 5.42 -10.91
N HIS A 163 24.00 6.20 -10.91
CA HIS A 163 22.85 5.96 -10.04
C HIS A 163 22.34 4.52 -10.14
N ASP A 164 21.57 4.12 -9.13
CA ASP A 164 21.03 2.78 -9.03
C ASP A 164 20.03 2.48 -10.16
N THR A 165 20.24 1.35 -10.82
CA THR A 165 19.40 0.86 -11.93
C THR A 165 18.97 -0.59 -11.69
N THR A 166 19.09 -1.07 -10.45
CA THR A 166 18.65 -2.41 -10.06
C THR A 166 17.12 -2.52 -10.16
N PRO A 167 16.55 -3.74 -10.23
CA PRO A 167 15.10 -3.92 -10.30
C PRO A 167 14.38 -3.32 -9.08
N THR A 168 13.26 -2.63 -9.28
CA THR A 168 12.49 -2.01 -8.17
C THR A 168 12.07 -3.07 -7.14
N MET A 169 11.57 -4.21 -7.59
CA MET A 169 11.15 -5.33 -6.72
C MET A 169 12.32 -6.28 -6.41
N VAL A 170 13.45 -5.78 -5.89
CA VAL A 170 14.62 -6.62 -5.60
C VAL A 170 14.33 -7.67 -4.52
N TYR A 171 14.74 -8.92 -4.75
CA TYR A 171 14.32 -10.05 -3.90
C TYR A 171 15.45 -10.95 -3.39
N SER A 172 15.27 -11.42 -2.16
CA SER A 172 16.03 -12.50 -1.54
C SER A 172 15.12 -13.49 -0.82
N ASP A 173 15.41 -14.79 -0.95
CA ASP A 173 14.74 -15.84 -0.17
C ASP A 173 15.12 -15.80 1.32
N THR A 174 16.28 -15.23 1.64
CA THR A 174 16.84 -15.20 2.99
C THR A 174 17.01 -13.74 3.44
N PRO A 175 16.28 -13.31 4.49
CA PRO A 175 16.45 -11.99 5.09
C PRO A 175 17.92 -11.65 5.35
N GLY A 176 18.30 -10.41 5.02
CA GLY A 176 19.66 -9.89 5.18
C GLY A 176 20.72 -10.47 4.23
N SER A 177 20.33 -11.26 3.22
CA SER A 177 21.23 -11.59 2.12
C SER A 177 21.23 -10.48 1.07
N THR A 178 22.40 -10.17 0.52
CA THR A 178 22.56 -9.09 -0.47
C THR A 178 22.58 -9.65 -1.89
N GLY A 179 21.94 -8.96 -2.82
CA GLY A 179 21.93 -9.32 -4.24
C GLY A 179 20.83 -8.62 -5.02
N THR A 180 21.10 -8.26 -6.27
CA THR A 180 20.22 -7.41 -7.09
C THR A 180 19.79 -8.04 -8.41
N SER A 181 20.09 -9.33 -8.59
CA SER A 181 19.83 -10.06 -9.84
C SER A 181 18.47 -10.74 -9.90
N ARG A 182 17.70 -10.74 -8.81
CA ARG A 182 16.40 -11.39 -8.70
C ARG A 182 15.32 -10.38 -8.34
N GLN A 183 14.14 -10.60 -8.92
CA GLN A 183 12.92 -9.87 -8.61
C GLN A 183 11.99 -10.71 -7.75
N THR A 184 11.17 -10.05 -6.95
CA THR A 184 10.12 -10.67 -6.13
C THR A 184 9.18 -11.41 -7.06
N PRO A 185 8.84 -12.68 -6.80
CA PRO A 185 7.86 -13.38 -7.62
C PRO A 185 6.53 -12.62 -7.62
N ALA A 186 5.92 -12.52 -8.80
CA ALA A 186 4.78 -11.62 -8.97
C ALA A 186 3.49 -12.18 -8.35
N PRO A 187 2.66 -11.35 -7.68
CA PRO A 187 1.47 -11.81 -6.97
C PRO A 187 0.38 -12.38 -7.90
N TRP A 188 0.39 -12.03 -9.18
CA TRP A 188 -0.54 -12.60 -10.16
C TRP A 188 -0.07 -13.95 -10.73
N ALA A 189 1.22 -14.30 -10.60
CA ALA A 189 1.79 -15.45 -11.31
C ALA A 189 1.20 -16.78 -10.86
N ALA A 190 0.88 -16.95 -9.57
CA ALA A 190 0.23 -18.16 -9.07
C ALA A 190 -1.17 -18.36 -9.68
N PHE A 191 -1.93 -17.28 -9.87
CA PHE A 191 -3.25 -17.32 -10.49
C PHE A 191 -3.17 -17.59 -11.99
N THR A 192 -2.33 -16.87 -12.73
CA THR A 192 -2.22 -17.04 -14.19
C THR A 192 -1.70 -18.42 -14.56
N LYS A 193 -0.74 -18.97 -13.80
CA LYS A 193 -0.27 -20.36 -13.94
C LYS A 193 -1.37 -21.39 -13.65
N ALA A 194 -2.35 -21.05 -12.81
CA ALA A 194 -3.55 -21.85 -12.55
C ALA A 194 -4.68 -21.62 -13.58
N GLY A 195 -4.42 -20.87 -14.65
CA GLY A 195 -5.41 -20.60 -15.70
C GLY A 195 -6.34 -19.42 -15.40
N CYS A 196 -6.08 -18.64 -14.36
CA CYS A 196 -6.91 -17.53 -13.92
C CYS A 196 -6.26 -16.19 -14.28
N SER A 197 -6.86 -15.43 -15.19
CA SER A 197 -6.44 -14.05 -15.47
C SER A 197 -6.71 -13.14 -14.27
N VAL A 198 -5.83 -12.16 -14.08
CA VAL A 198 -5.88 -11.20 -12.97
C VAL A 198 -6.06 -9.80 -13.54
N GLY A 199 -7.00 -9.04 -12.97
CA GLY A 199 -7.24 -7.65 -13.34
C GLY A 199 -6.94 -6.71 -12.18
N ASP A 200 -6.30 -5.60 -12.49
CA ASP A 200 -5.68 -4.72 -11.52
C ASP A 200 -6.10 -3.27 -11.77
N PHE A 201 -6.53 -2.58 -10.72
CA PHE A 201 -6.89 -1.17 -10.77
C PHE A 201 -6.26 -0.40 -9.62
N SER A 202 -5.35 0.53 -9.96
CA SER A 202 -4.66 1.42 -9.02
C SER A 202 -3.83 0.70 -7.94
N THR A 203 -3.41 -0.54 -8.19
CA THR A 203 -2.65 -1.39 -7.28
C THR A 203 -1.14 -1.16 -7.43
N ALA A 204 -0.44 -0.91 -6.32
CA ALA A 204 1.00 -0.64 -6.32
C ALA A 204 1.80 -1.72 -7.09
N ASN A 205 2.63 -1.27 -8.02
CA ASN A 205 3.59 -2.03 -8.83
C ASN A 205 3.02 -3.15 -9.73
N MET A 206 1.74 -3.53 -9.60
CA MET A 206 1.06 -4.47 -10.49
C MET A 206 0.52 -3.78 -11.76
N VAL A 207 0.34 -2.46 -11.72
CA VAL A 207 0.00 -1.64 -12.90
C VAL A 207 1.22 -0.81 -13.32
N LEU A 208 1.17 -0.18 -14.50
CA LEU A 208 2.15 0.88 -14.81
C LEU A 208 1.80 2.09 -13.96
N GLU A 209 2.79 2.71 -13.33
CA GLU A 209 2.58 3.80 -12.38
C GLU A 209 3.22 5.10 -12.85
N ASN A 210 4.25 5.00 -13.68
CA ASN A 210 4.96 6.15 -14.23
C ASN A 210 5.20 5.97 -15.74
N THR A 211 4.97 7.03 -16.52
CA THR A 211 5.06 6.92 -17.99
C THR A 211 6.49 6.92 -18.51
N LYS A 212 7.44 7.48 -17.75
CA LYS A 212 8.83 7.67 -18.20
C LYS A 212 9.62 6.38 -18.16
N LEU A 213 9.47 5.58 -17.10
CA LEU A 213 10.23 4.36 -16.88
C LEU A 213 9.45 3.13 -17.34
N ASP A 214 8.16 3.04 -17.01
CA ASP A 214 7.42 1.79 -17.21
C ASP A 214 7.09 1.54 -18.69
N LEU A 215 6.79 2.60 -19.47
CA LEU A 215 6.48 2.44 -20.90
C LEU A 215 7.62 1.78 -21.70
N PRO A 216 8.89 2.27 -21.62
CA PRO A 216 9.98 1.60 -22.33
C PRO A 216 10.31 0.22 -21.76
N THR A 217 10.07 -0.05 -20.46
CA THR A 217 10.23 -1.38 -19.86
C THR A 217 9.25 -2.39 -20.46
N VAL A 218 7.96 -2.02 -20.55
CA VAL A 218 6.88 -2.94 -20.91
C VAL A 218 6.62 -3.02 -22.41
N PHE A 219 6.59 -1.88 -23.10
CA PHE A 219 6.31 -1.83 -24.54
C PHE A 219 7.58 -1.84 -25.40
N GLY A 220 8.74 -1.54 -24.80
CA GLY A 220 10.00 -1.35 -25.51
C GLY A 220 10.21 0.10 -25.98
N ALA A 221 11.47 0.53 -26.03
CA ALA A 221 11.83 1.92 -26.35
C ALA A 221 11.40 2.40 -27.77
N GLY A 222 11.18 1.49 -28.72
CA GLY A 222 10.75 1.80 -30.09
C GLY A 222 9.24 1.72 -30.32
N SER A 223 8.45 1.61 -29.25
CA SER A 223 7.01 1.36 -29.32
C SER A 223 6.19 2.62 -29.65
N PRO A 224 4.96 2.47 -30.20
CA PRO A 224 4.01 3.58 -30.34
C PRO A 224 3.73 4.35 -29.05
N GLU A 225 3.70 3.67 -27.92
CA GLU A 225 3.44 4.21 -26.59
C GLU A 225 4.58 5.16 -26.16
N VAL A 226 5.83 4.73 -26.34
CA VAL A 226 7.00 5.58 -26.09
C VAL A 226 7.09 6.73 -27.12
N ALA A 227 6.67 6.50 -28.36
CA ALA A 227 6.58 7.56 -29.37
C ALA A 227 5.54 8.62 -28.99
N GLN A 228 4.39 8.24 -28.41
CA GLN A 228 3.39 9.17 -27.88
C GLN A 228 3.99 10.01 -26.76
N TYR A 229 4.58 9.36 -25.75
CA TYR A 229 5.26 10.03 -24.64
C TYR A 229 6.30 11.04 -25.11
N THR A 230 7.11 10.68 -26.11
CA THR A 230 8.17 11.54 -26.65
C THR A 230 7.61 12.73 -27.44
N ALA A 231 6.52 12.52 -28.18
CA ALA A 231 5.88 13.56 -28.98
C ALA A 231 5.09 14.58 -28.15
N ASN A 232 4.63 14.21 -26.96
CA ASN A 232 3.84 15.09 -26.11
C ASN A 232 4.72 16.16 -25.40
N PRO A 233 4.51 17.47 -25.62
CA PRO A 233 5.27 18.51 -24.93
C PRO A 233 4.84 18.75 -23.47
N ASP A 234 3.71 18.19 -23.02
CA ASP A 234 3.25 18.30 -21.62
C ASP A 234 4.28 17.68 -20.67
N SER A 235 4.75 18.47 -19.70
CA SER A 235 5.70 18.00 -18.68
C SER A 235 5.11 16.95 -17.74
N TYR A 236 3.78 16.95 -17.58
CA TYR A 236 3.06 16.01 -16.71
C TYR A 236 2.55 14.78 -17.43
N LYS A 237 2.60 14.76 -18.78
CA LYS A 237 2.20 13.60 -19.59
C LYS A 237 0.79 13.11 -19.24
N ASN A 238 -0.14 14.06 -19.08
CA ASN A 238 -1.48 13.75 -18.57
C ASN A 238 -2.23 12.78 -19.49
N GLN A 239 -2.06 12.90 -20.81
CA GLN A 239 -2.69 11.99 -21.77
C GLN A 239 -2.09 10.58 -21.68
N GLU A 240 -0.78 10.43 -21.55
CA GLU A 240 -0.14 9.12 -21.40
C GLU A 240 -0.50 8.48 -20.07
N THR A 241 -0.68 9.29 -19.02
CA THR A 241 -1.19 8.82 -17.73
C THR A 241 -2.63 8.29 -17.88
N ALA A 242 -3.50 9.04 -18.58
CA ALA A 242 -4.87 8.60 -18.86
C ALA A 242 -4.90 7.30 -19.69
N ASP A 243 -4.02 7.18 -20.67
CA ASP A 243 -3.98 6.07 -21.62
C ASP A 243 -3.37 4.78 -21.03
N TYR A 244 -2.25 4.87 -20.30
CA TYR A 244 -1.35 3.73 -20.06
C TYR A 244 -1.14 3.34 -18.60
N VAL A 245 -1.49 4.21 -17.64
CA VAL A 245 -1.18 4.03 -16.22
C VAL A 245 -2.41 3.49 -15.47
N GLY A 246 -2.17 2.79 -14.35
CA GLY A 246 -3.17 2.55 -13.31
C GLY A 246 -4.17 1.43 -13.56
N VAL A 247 -4.13 0.74 -14.70
CA VAL A 247 -5.00 -0.40 -15.00
C VAL A 247 -4.18 -1.49 -15.70
N ALA A 248 -4.34 -2.76 -15.33
CA ALA A 248 -3.74 -3.87 -16.05
C ALA A 248 -4.66 -5.10 -16.09
N LEU A 249 -4.42 -5.98 -17.06
CA LEU A 249 -4.92 -7.34 -17.10
C LEU A 249 -3.74 -8.28 -17.36
N HIS A 250 -3.35 -9.08 -16.37
CA HIS A 250 -2.36 -10.15 -16.50
C HIS A 250 -3.07 -11.45 -16.89
N CYS A 251 -2.89 -11.89 -18.12
CA CYS A 251 -3.68 -12.98 -18.67
C CYS A 251 -3.04 -14.35 -18.45
N ALA A 252 -3.90 -15.32 -18.11
CA ALA A 252 -3.54 -16.72 -18.19
C ALA A 252 -3.10 -17.12 -19.61
N ALA A 253 -2.25 -18.15 -19.70
CA ALA A 253 -1.74 -18.61 -20.98
C ALA A 253 -2.88 -19.05 -21.91
N GLY A 254 -2.97 -18.40 -23.08
CA GLY A 254 -4.01 -18.67 -24.08
C GLY A 254 -5.37 -18.02 -23.79
N ASP A 255 -5.48 -17.13 -22.80
CA ASP A 255 -6.70 -16.36 -22.58
C ASP A 255 -7.05 -15.52 -23.81
N ARG A 256 -8.30 -15.68 -24.27
CA ARG A 256 -8.81 -14.98 -25.44
C ARG A 256 -9.02 -13.50 -25.21
N LEU A 257 -9.26 -13.05 -23.98
CA LEU A 257 -9.42 -11.64 -23.65
C LEU A 257 -8.19 -10.84 -24.08
N CYS A 258 -6.98 -11.32 -23.74
CA CYS A 258 -5.74 -10.72 -24.22
C CYS A 258 -5.42 -11.09 -25.67
N ALA A 259 -5.64 -12.34 -26.09
CA ALA A 259 -5.26 -12.79 -27.44
C ALA A 259 -6.04 -12.06 -28.56
N ASP A 260 -7.31 -11.74 -28.31
CA ASP A 260 -8.20 -11.05 -29.26
C ASP A 260 -8.21 -9.52 -29.05
N ALA A 261 -7.50 -9.00 -28.04
CA ALA A 261 -7.48 -7.57 -27.71
C ALA A 261 -6.81 -6.73 -28.81
N THR A 262 -7.54 -5.73 -29.31
CA THR A 262 -7.02 -4.76 -30.28
C THR A 262 -7.41 -3.34 -29.91
N ALA A 263 -6.55 -2.38 -30.24
CA ALA A 263 -6.81 -0.95 -30.06
C ALA A 263 -6.05 -0.14 -31.13
N VAL A 264 -6.49 1.10 -31.34
CA VAL A 264 -5.76 2.04 -32.22
C VAL A 264 -4.60 2.63 -31.42
N LYS A 265 -3.38 2.21 -31.74
CA LYS A 265 -2.16 2.73 -31.10
C LYS A 265 -1.78 4.11 -31.65
N TYR A 266 -0.91 4.82 -30.93
CA TYR A 266 -0.43 6.12 -31.38
C TYR A 266 0.22 6.04 -32.78
N GLY A 267 -0.12 6.98 -33.65
CA GLY A 267 0.36 7.01 -35.04
C GLY A 267 -0.28 5.97 -35.97
N GLN A 268 -1.22 5.16 -35.50
CA GLN A 268 -1.98 4.21 -36.32
C GLN A 268 -3.39 4.73 -36.63
N THR A 269 -3.99 4.21 -37.70
CA THR A 269 -5.37 4.55 -38.13
C THR A 269 -6.32 3.35 -38.08
N ALA A 270 -5.80 2.14 -37.88
CA ALA A 270 -6.56 0.92 -37.74
C ALA A 270 -6.15 0.20 -36.44
N PRO A 271 -7.07 -0.55 -35.78
CA PRO A 271 -6.73 -1.33 -34.60
C PRO A 271 -5.64 -2.37 -34.89
N SER A 272 -4.75 -2.59 -33.93
CA SER A 272 -3.75 -3.66 -33.95
C SER A 272 -3.70 -4.38 -32.60
N PRO A 273 -3.09 -5.58 -32.51
CA PRO A 273 -2.99 -6.33 -31.25
C PRO A 273 -2.38 -5.48 -30.12
N SER A 274 -3.08 -5.44 -28.98
CA SER A 274 -2.72 -4.58 -27.85
C SER A 274 -1.93 -5.31 -26.78
N ALA A 275 -2.13 -6.63 -26.64
CA ALA A 275 -1.42 -7.41 -25.63
C ALA A 275 0.09 -7.46 -25.92
N VAL A 276 0.88 -7.37 -24.86
CA VAL A 276 2.34 -7.55 -24.88
C VAL A 276 2.72 -8.76 -24.04
N ALA A 277 3.96 -9.24 -24.18
CA ALA A 277 4.46 -10.29 -23.30
C ALA A 277 4.49 -9.79 -21.85
N ASP A 278 3.89 -10.54 -20.93
CA ASP A 278 3.99 -10.27 -19.50
C ASP A 278 5.30 -10.87 -18.98
N SER A 279 6.35 -10.05 -18.94
CA SER A 279 7.72 -10.52 -18.73
C SER A 279 8.08 -10.55 -17.25
N LEU A 280 8.30 -11.75 -16.70
CA LEU A 280 8.86 -11.97 -15.36
C LEU A 280 10.15 -12.83 -15.45
N PRO A 281 11.32 -12.21 -15.70
CA PRO A 281 12.54 -12.94 -16.07
C PRO A 281 13.08 -13.91 -15.00
N THR A 282 12.82 -13.62 -13.73
CA THR A 282 13.32 -14.39 -12.58
C THR A 282 12.23 -15.14 -11.84
N GLU A 283 11.03 -15.23 -12.43
CA GLU A 283 9.90 -15.93 -11.85
C GLU A 283 10.23 -17.41 -11.64
N PRO A 284 10.08 -17.95 -10.41
CA PRO A 284 10.31 -19.36 -10.15
C PRO A 284 9.42 -20.25 -11.04
N GLY A 285 10.02 -21.27 -11.65
CA GLY A 285 9.33 -22.16 -12.60
C GLY A 285 9.14 -21.57 -14.00
N GLY A 286 9.57 -20.33 -14.25
CA GLY A 286 9.44 -19.64 -15.54
C GLY A 286 8.06 -19.03 -15.78
N TYR A 287 8.02 -18.08 -16.72
CA TYR A 287 6.81 -17.30 -17.04
C TYR A 287 6.71 -16.93 -18.53
N ALA A 288 7.26 -17.76 -19.41
CA ALA A 288 7.15 -17.54 -20.85
C ALA A 288 5.76 -17.92 -21.37
N GLY A 289 5.22 -17.16 -22.32
CA GLY A 289 3.94 -17.45 -22.98
C GLY A 289 2.72 -16.78 -22.35
N PHE A 290 2.90 -16.01 -21.27
CA PHE A 290 1.88 -15.15 -20.68
C PHE A 290 1.90 -13.76 -21.33
N SER A 291 0.75 -13.12 -21.37
CA SER A 291 0.57 -11.78 -21.95
C SER A 291 -0.23 -10.89 -21.03
N ALA A 292 -0.12 -9.58 -21.23
CA ALA A 292 -0.86 -8.60 -20.46
C ALA A 292 -1.32 -7.42 -21.31
N LEU A 293 -2.37 -6.75 -20.83
CA LEU A 293 -2.85 -5.46 -21.31
C LEU A 293 -2.56 -4.41 -20.25
N PHE A 294 -2.05 -3.25 -20.67
CA PHE A 294 -1.71 -2.16 -19.75
C PHE A 294 -2.39 -0.86 -20.15
N GLY A 295 -3.02 -0.23 -19.18
CA GLY A 295 -3.70 1.05 -19.27
C GLY A 295 -5.11 1.01 -19.82
N HIS A 296 -5.88 2.05 -19.51
CA HIS A 296 -7.25 2.23 -19.97
C HIS A 296 -7.37 2.05 -21.50
N LYS A 297 -6.41 2.54 -22.27
CA LYS A 297 -6.43 2.46 -23.74
C LYS A 297 -6.52 1.03 -24.26
N TYR A 298 -5.95 0.06 -23.55
CA TYR A 298 -5.88 -1.34 -23.97
C TYR A 298 -6.80 -2.25 -23.18
N VAL A 299 -7.15 -1.89 -21.95
CA VAL A 299 -8.10 -2.63 -21.12
C VAL A 299 -9.55 -2.24 -21.43
N ALA A 300 -9.87 -0.96 -21.59
CA ALA A 300 -11.26 -0.53 -21.74
C ALA A 300 -12.00 -1.15 -22.94
N PRO A 301 -11.39 -1.34 -24.13
CA PRO A 301 -12.08 -1.99 -25.25
C PRO A 301 -12.54 -3.41 -24.95
N VAL A 302 -11.74 -4.20 -24.19
CA VAL A 302 -12.12 -5.58 -23.84
C VAL A 302 -13.22 -5.64 -22.78
N LEU A 303 -13.42 -4.55 -22.03
CA LEU A 303 -14.52 -4.37 -21.08
C LEU A 303 -15.79 -3.80 -21.74
N GLY A 304 -15.75 -3.49 -23.05
CA GLY A 304 -16.92 -3.05 -23.82
C GLY A 304 -16.89 -1.58 -24.27
N ALA A 305 -15.83 -0.83 -23.96
CA ALA A 305 -15.67 0.53 -24.49
C ALA A 305 -15.70 0.53 -26.03
N GLY A 306 -16.33 1.56 -26.60
CA GLY A 306 -16.68 1.64 -28.02
C GLY A 306 -18.10 1.20 -28.34
N THR A 307 -18.80 0.52 -27.42
CA THR A 307 -20.23 0.21 -27.53
C THR A 307 -21.02 1.22 -26.72
N ALA A 308 -21.95 1.97 -27.32
CA ALA A 308 -22.74 2.98 -26.62
C ALA A 308 -23.86 2.38 -25.75
N ASN A 309 -24.05 2.92 -24.55
CA ASN A 309 -25.08 2.52 -23.57
C ASN A 309 -25.05 1.01 -23.26
N LEU A 310 -23.86 0.44 -23.18
CA LEU A 310 -23.70 -0.94 -22.75
C LEU A 310 -24.08 -1.04 -21.28
N THR A 311 -24.92 -2.03 -20.97
CA THR A 311 -25.29 -2.34 -19.59
C THR A 311 -25.00 -3.80 -19.29
N SER A 312 -24.64 -4.09 -18.05
CA SER A 312 -24.45 -5.44 -17.54
C SER A 312 -25.33 -5.62 -16.31
N HIS A 313 -26.23 -6.61 -16.35
CA HIS A 313 -27.16 -6.91 -15.25
C HIS A 313 -27.98 -5.70 -14.72
N GLY A 314 -28.25 -4.73 -15.59
CA GLY A 314 -28.99 -3.50 -15.27
C GLY A 314 -28.14 -2.32 -14.80
N TYR A 315 -26.81 -2.45 -14.79
CA TYR A 315 -25.86 -1.38 -14.46
C TYR A 315 -25.17 -0.85 -15.71
N PRO A 316 -24.90 0.46 -15.79
CA PRO A 316 -24.13 1.03 -16.90
C PRO A 316 -22.69 0.53 -16.87
N VAL A 317 -22.22 0.02 -18.01
CA VAL A 317 -20.80 -0.25 -18.29
C VAL A 317 -20.24 0.89 -19.14
N THR A 318 -21.03 1.39 -20.09
CA THR A 318 -20.64 2.54 -20.90
C THR A 318 -21.74 3.60 -21.01
N ASP A 319 -21.32 4.84 -21.22
CA ASP A 319 -22.20 5.96 -21.52
C ASP A 319 -22.66 5.99 -22.99
N SER A 320 -23.40 7.05 -23.35
CA SER A 320 -23.92 7.25 -24.71
C SER A 320 -22.84 7.43 -25.79
N GLN A 321 -21.61 7.73 -25.40
CA GLN A 321 -20.45 7.84 -26.27
C GLN A 321 -19.61 6.55 -26.30
N GLY A 322 -20.02 5.51 -25.57
CA GLY A 322 -19.29 4.26 -25.46
C GLY A 322 -18.04 4.34 -24.59
N ARG A 323 -17.96 5.31 -23.66
CA ARG A 323 -16.88 5.42 -22.67
C ARG A 323 -17.26 4.61 -21.44
N LEU A 324 -16.29 3.94 -20.81
CA LEU A 324 -16.54 3.26 -19.53
C LEU A 324 -17.05 4.25 -18.47
N THR A 325 -17.91 3.78 -17.58
CA THR A 325 -18.50 4.58 -16.51
C THR A 325 -18.16 4.05 -15.12
N ASP A 326 -18.16 4.93 -14.11
CA ASP A 326 -18.17 4.53 -12.71
C ASP A 326 -19.54 3.94 -12.30
N LEU A 327 -19.67 3.50 -11.04
CA LEU A 327 -20.92 2.91 -10.54
C LEU A 327 -22.12 3.86 -10.56
N ASP A 328 -21.89 5.17 -10.64
CA ASP A 328 -22.95 6.19 -10.74
C ASP A 328 -23.34 6.47 -12.20
N GLY A 329 -22.68 5.82 -13.17
CA GLY A 329 -22.89 6.04 -14.60
C GLY A 329 -22.16 7.26 -15.15
N ASN A 330 -21.24 7.86 -14.39
CA ASN A 330 -20.41 8.96 -14.89
C ASN A 330 -19.24 8.40 -15.69
N ALA A 331 -18.92 9.02 -16.83
CA ALA A 331 -17.78 8.60 -17.63
C ALA A 331 -16.47 8.67 -16.82
N LEU A 332 -15.64 7.64 -16.94
CA LEU A 332 -14.31 7.58 -16.34
C LEU A 332 -13.36 8.49 -17.13
N ILE A 333 -13.20 9.71 -16.61
CA ILE A 333 -12.40 10.77 -17.21
C ILE A 333 -11.20 11.05 -16.33
N ASN A 334 -10.01 11.10 -16.93
CA ASN A 334 -8.84 11.60 -16.24
C ASN A 334 -8.99 13.10 -15.95
N GLN A 335 -8.84 13.46 -14.69
CA GLN A 335 -9.11 14.82 -14.20
C GLN A 335 -8.18 15.90 -14.79
N TYR A 336 -7.02 15.53 -15.33
CA TYR A 336 -6.01 16.46 -15.84
C TYR A 336 -5.96 16.52 -17.38
N SER A 337 -6.09 15.38 -18.06
CA SER A 337 -6.17 15.37 -19.54
C SER A 337 -7.57 15.71 -20.05
N HIS A 338 -8.59 15.55 -19.20
CA HIS A 338 -10.01 15.65 -19.56
C HIS A 338 -10.43 14.67 -20.67
N THR A 339 -9.70 13.56 -20.80
CA THR A 339 -10.00 12.48 -21.76
C THR A 339 -10.40 11.19 -21.03
N PRO A 340 -11.12 10.26 -21.70
CA PRO A 340 -11.40 8.95 -21.14
C PRO A 340 -10.11 8.25 -20.76
N GLY A 341 -10.03 7.72 -19.54
CA GLY A 341 -8.77 7.22 -19.03
C GLY A 341 -8.78 6.90 -17.54
N PHE A 342 -7.63 6.43 -17.06
CA PHE A 342 -7.37 6.24 -15.65
C PHE A 342 -7.54 7.58 -14.88
N PRO A 343 -8.39 7.64 -13.83
CA PRO A 343 -8.69 8.89 -13.12
C PRO A 343 -7.51 9.43 -12.29
N GLY A 344 -6.54 8.58 -11.96
CA GLY A 344 -5.41 8.86 -11.10
C GLY A 344 -5.40 7.97 -9.85
N PHE A 345 -4.29 7.98 -9.12
CA PHE A 345 -4.06 7.16 -7.91
C PHE A 345 -4.77 7.65 -6.65
N ASN A 346 -5.79 8.50 -6.79
CA ASN A 346 -6.70 8.83 -5.71
C ASN A 346 -8.14 8.49 -6.15
N PRO A 347 -8.42 7.22 -6.52
CA PRO A 347 -9.73 6.86 -7.06
C PRO A 347 -10.81 6.86 -5.97
N THR A 348 -12.03 7.23 -6.36
CA THR A 348 -13.21 7.04 -5.49
C THR A 348 -13.66 5.59 -5.49
N ALA A 349 -14.44 5.17 -4.48
CA ALA A 349 -15.02 3.83 -4.45
C ALA A 349 -15.83 3.49 -5.70
N THR A 350 -16.61 4.45 -6.24
CA THR A 350 -17.39 4.23 -7.48
C THR A 350 -16.52 3.94 -8.69
N GLN A 351 -15.31 4.51 -8.77
CA GLN A 351 -14.37 4.30 -9.87
C GLN A 351 -13.71 2.92 -9.76
N SER A 352 -13.15 2.59 -8.60
CA SER A 352 -12.46 1.31 -8.40
C SER A 352 -13.40 0.13 -8.50
N LEU A 353 -14.54 0.18 -7.81
CA LEU A 353 -15.51 -0.91 -7.79
C LEU A 353 -16.18 -1.12 -9.16
N ALA A 354 -16.28 -0.09 -10.00
CA ALA A 354 -16.76 -0.25 -11.38
C ALA A 354 -15.78 -1.05 -12.23
N TYR A 355 -14.49 -0.70 -12.25
CA TYR A 355 -13.49 -1.48 -12.98
C TYR A 355 -13.42 -2.93 -12.52
N MET A 356 -13.41 -3.16 -11.20
CA MET A 356 -13.38 -4.51 -10.66
C MET A 356 -14.61 -5.32 -11.07
N ALA A 357 -15.81 -4.74 -11.02
CA ALA A 357 -17.03 -5.41 -11.48
C ALA A 357 -17.00 -5.66 -13.00
N ASP A 358 -16.61 -4.66 -13.80
CA ASP A 358 -16.51 -4.80 -15.26
C ASP A 358 -15.53 -5.92 -15.67
N MET A 359 -14.39 -6.03 -14.98
CA MET A 359 -13.40 -7.10 -15.21
C MET A 359 -13.97 -8.48 -14.85
N LEU A 360 -14.61 -8.60 -13.70
CA LEU A 360 -15.25 -9.84 -13.26
C LEU A 360 -16.30 -10.32 -14.27
N GLU A 361 -17.19 -9.41 -14.69
CA GLU A 361 -18.26 -9.69 -15.66
C GLU A 361 -17.72 -9.96 -17.08
N ALA A 362 -16.54 -9.40 -17.42
CA ALA A 362 -15.82 -9.72 -18.66
C ALA A 362 -15.10 -11.08 -18.61
N GLY A 363 -15.19 -11.81 -17.49
CA GLY A 363 -14.64 -13.15 -17.32
C GLY A 363 -13.23 -13.20 -16.73
N VAL A 364 -12.75 -12.11 -16.11
CA VAL A 364 -11.51 -12.10 -15.33
C VAL A 364 -11.81 -12.57 -13.91
N PRO A 365 -11.40 -13.78 -13.50
CA PRO A 365 -11.85 -14.37 -12.22
C PRO A 365 -11.21 -13.74 -10.98
N VAL A 366 -10.07 -13.05 -11.11
CA VAL A 366 -9.34 -12.46 -9.98
C VAL A 366 -9.20 -10.97 -10.21
N THR A 367 -9.65 -10.14 -9.26
CA THR A 367 -9.48 -8.69 -9.31
C THR A 367 -8.82 -8.13 -8.07
N TYR A 368 -7.88 -7.21 -8.28
CA TYR A 368 -7.25 -6.39 -7.25
C TYR A 368 -7.61 -4.92 -7.50
N GLY A 369 -7.93 -4.21 -6.43
CA GLY A 369 -8.29 -2.80 -6.50
C GLY A 369 -7.79 -2.01 -5.30
N TYR A 370 -7.64 -0.72 -5.51
CA TYR A 370 -7.31 0.27 -4.48
C TYR A 370 -8.37 1.37 -4.42
N ILE A 371 -8.70 1.87 -3.23
CA ILE A 371 -9.61 3.00 -3.02
C ILE A 371 -8.94 4.04 -2.11
N SER A 372 -8.97 5.30 -2.51
CA SER A 372 -8.39 6.41 -1.71
C SER A 372 -9.19 6.72 -0.44
N ASP A 373 -8.52 7.37 0.51
CA ASP A 373 -9.00 7.75 1.83
C ASP A 373 -10.29 8.59 1.80
N LEU A 374 -10.93 8.75 2.96
CA LEU A 374 -12.12 9.60 3.14
C LEU A 374 -11.79 10.97 3.73
N HIS A 375 -10.54 11.18 4.12
CA HIS A 375 -10.00 12.18 5.03
C HIS A 375 -9.60 13.50 4.37
N GLU A 376 -9.85 13.63 3.07
CA GLU A 376 -9.67 14.86 2.30
C GLU A 376 -10.98 15.38 1.69
N ARG A 377 -11.00 16.67 1.40
CA ARG A 377 -12.03 17.26 0.55
C ARG A 377 -11.93 16.63 -0.85
N LYS A 378 -12.92 15.83 -1.25
CA LYS A 378 -12.96 15.24 -2.60
C LYS A 378 -13.43 16.25 -3.66
N PRO A 379 -13.03 16.11 -4.93
CA PRO A 379 -13.54 16.96 -6.02
C PRO A 379 -15.07 17.02 -6.04
N GLY A 380 -15.63 18.20 -6.28
CA GLY A 380 -17.09 18.41 -6.33
C GLY A 380 -17.79 18.56 -4.97
N THR A 381 -17.14 18.24 -3.85
CA THR A 381 -17.69 18.45 -2.51
C THR A 381 -17.65 19.93 -2.10
N ILE A 382 -18.70 20.36 -1.38
CA ILE A 382 -18.88 21.72 -0.85
C ILE A 382 -19.38 21.66 0.58
N GLY A 383 -19.20 22.74 1.35
CA GLY A 383 -19.76 22.85 2.70
C GLY A 383 -18.92 22.19 3.80
N CYS A 384 -17.64 21.90 3.55
CA CYS A 384 -16.74 21.37 4.58
C CYS A 384 -16.67 22.32 5.78
N THR A 385 -16.59 21.76 6.97
CA THR A 385 -16.59 22.48 8.25
C THR A 385 -15.19 22.71 8.82
N THR A 386 -14.16 22.23 8.12
CA THR A 386 -12.75 22.51 8.32
C THR A 386 -12.35 23.75 7.53
N ALA A 387 -11.96 24.81 8.23
CA ALA A 387 -11.71 26.13 7.62
C ALA A 387 -10.61 26.12 6.54
N THR A 388 -9.64 25.20 6.65
CA THR A 388 -8.51 25.07 5.72
C THR A 388 -8.82 24.21 4.49
N ALA A 389 -9.95 23.49 4.47
CA ALA A 389 -10.41 22.61 3.39
C ALA A 389 -10.97 23.39 2.17
N THR A 390 -10.17 24.29 1.64
CA THR A 390 -10.58 25.29 0.63
C THR A 390 -10.53 24.77 -0.81
N ALA A 391 -9.88 23.63 -1.07
CA ALA A 391 -9.79 22.99 -2.37
C ALA A 391 -9.72 21.46 -2.22
N ALA A 392 -9.88 20.73 -3.32
CA ALA A 392 -9.72 19.28 -3.32
C ALA A 392 -8.32 18.85 -2.86
N GLY A 393 -8.25 17.74 -2.13
CA GLY A 393 -7.01 17.22 -1.54
C GLY A 393 -6.53 17.97 -0.29
N LYS A 394 -7.40 18.77 0.34
CA LYS A 394 -7.13 19.34 1.66
C LYS A 394 -7.75 18.47 2.74
N PRO A 395 -7.04 18.21 3.85
CA PRO A 395 -7.53 17.34 4.90
C PRO A 395 -8.77 17.95 5.57
N VAL A 396 -9.64 17.07 6.05
CA VAL A 396 -10.84 17.38 6.83
C VAL A 396 -10.80 16.59 8.13
N GLY A 397 -11.20 17.20 9.26
CA GLY A 397 -11.15 16.52 10.56
C GLY A 397 -12.31 15.55 10.79
N PRO A 398 -12.20 14.62 11.76
CA PRO A 398 -13.28 13.71 12.13
C PRO A 398 -14.62 14.43 12.37
N GLY A 399 -15.67 13.97 11.68
CA GLY A 399 -17.01 14.57 11.79
C GLY A 399 -17.19 15.88 10.99
N ASP A 400 -16.24 16.22 10.13
CA ASP A 400 -16.44 17.25 9.11
C ASP A 400 -17.56 16.86 8.13
N ALA A 401 -18.38 17.82 7.72
CA ALA A 401 -19.49 17.58 6.79
C ALA A 401 -19.06 16.97 5.43
N CYS A 402 -17.89 17.33 4.90
CA CYS A 402 -17.34 16.74 3.67
C CYS A 402 -16.83 15.32 3.90
N TYR A 403 -16.23 15.03 5.04
CA TYR A 403 -15.79 13.69 5.40
C TYR A 403 -17.01 12.75 5.51
N VAL A 404 -18.04 13.13 6.26
CA VAL A 404 -19.29 12.35 6.37
C VAL A 404 -19.97 12.16 5.00
N ALA A 405 -19.90 13.16 4.12
CA ALA A 405 -20.41 13.04 2.75
C ALA A 405 -19.60 12.05 1.90
N ASN A 406 -18.27 12.02 2.03
CA ASN A 406 -17.41 11.05 1.37
C ASN A 406 -17.77 9.62 1.82
N ALA A 407 -17.87 9.38 3.14
CA ALA A 407 -18.19 8.07 3.70
C ALA A 407 -19.54 7.55 3.21
N LYS A 408 -20.56 8.42 3.16
CA LYS A 408 -21.87 8.09 2.59
C LYS A 408 -21.82 7.74 1.11
N ALA A 409 -20.97 8.42 0.32
CA ALA A 409 -20.81 8.10 -1.10
C ALA A 409 -20.14 6.73 -1.29
N TYR A 410 -19.14 6.40 -0.47
CA TYR A 410 -18.49 5.09 -0.50
C TYR A 410 -19.44 3.98 -0.04
N ASP A 411 -20.22 4.21 1.01
CA ASP A 411 -21.26 3.27 1.46
C ASP A 411 -22.25 2.91 0.33
N ALA A 412 -22.74 3.93 -0.38
CA ALA A 412 -23.63 3.75 -1.53
C ALA A 412 -22.95 2.98 -2.68
N ALA A 413 -21.65 3.21 -2.91
CA ALA A 413 -20.88 2.48 -3.89
C ALA A 413 -20.77 0.98 -3.53
N PHE A 414 -20.52 0.64 -2.27
CA PHE A 414 -20.51 -0.75 -1.81
C PHE A 414 -21.87 -1.42 -1.89
N ALA A 415 -22.95 -0.72 -1.54
CA ALA A 415 -24.32 -1.22 -1.72
C ALA A 415 -24.59 -1.59 -3.19
N THR A 416 -24.20 -0.70 -4.11
CA THR A 416 -24.34 -0.88 -5.56
C THR A 416 -23.47 -2.03 -6.06
N PHE A 417 -22.22 -2.10 -5.63
CA PHE A 417 -21.27 -3.15 -6.02
C PHE A 417 -21.75 -4.54 -5.61
N PHE A 418 -22.19 -4.74 -4.37
CA PHE A 418 -22.66 -6.05 -3.92
C PHE A 418 -23.96 -6.49 -4.61
N ASP A 419 -24.91 -5.55 -4.86
CA ASP A 419 -26.12 -5.84 -5.64
C ASP A 419 -25.76 -6.21 -7.10
N ARG A 420 -24.78 -5.50 -7.69
CA ARG A 420 -24.27 -5.77 -9.04
C ARG A 420 -23.67 -7.16 -9.17
N LEU A 421 -22.69 -7.50 -8.33
CA LEU A 421 -22.07 -8.82 -8.32
C LEU A 421 -23.09 -9.94 -8.12
N THR A 422 -24.03 -9.74 -7.18
CA THR A 422 -25.07 -10.74 -6.89
C THR A 422 -25.95 -11.01 -8.12
N LYS A 423 -26.28 -9.99 -8.92
CA LYS A 423 -27.07 -10.17 -10.16
C LYS A 423 -26.30 -10.86 -11.29
N ASP A 424 -24.97 -10.82 -11.27
CA ASP A 424 -24.11 -11.63 -12.15
C ASP A 424 -23.86 -13.06 -11.59
N GLY A 425 -24.34 -13.35 -10.37
CA GLY A 425 -24.13 -14.65 -9.71
C GLY A 425 -22.76 -14.78 -9.04
N ILE A 426 -22.03 -13.68 -8.91
CA ILE A 426 -20.82 -13.54 -8.10
C ILE A 426 -21.27 -13.24 -6.67
N THR A 427 -21.13 -14.21 -5.78
CA THR A 427 -21.69 -14.15 -4.43
C THR A 427 -20.65 -14.59 -3.41
N LYS A 428 -20.90 -14.29 -2.13
CA LYS A 428 -20.08 -14.81 -1.02
C LYS A 428 -19.91 -16.34 -1.00
N ASP A 429 -20.79 -17.09 -1.66
CA ASP A 429 -20.76 -18.55 -1.65
C ASP A 429 -19.82 -19.12 -2.74
N ASN A 430 -19.33 -18.28 -3.65
CA ASN A 430 -18.39 -18.68 -4.72
C ASN A 430 -17.23 -17.69 -4.92
N THR A 431 -17.13 -16.66 -4.09
CA THR A 431 -16.14 -15.59 -4.22
C THR A 431 -15.42 -15.41 -2.90
N LEU A 432 -14.10 -15.30 -2.96
CA LEU A 432 -13.26 -14.93 -1.83
C LEU A 432 -13.01 -13.42 -1.88
N PHE A 433 -13.57 -12.70 -0.92
CA PHE A 433 -13.33 -11.28 -0.70
C PHE A 433 -12.28 -11.12 0.39
N LEU A 434 -11.18 -10.45 0.06
CA LEU A 434 -10.21 -9.89 1.00
C LEU A 434 -10.32 -8.36 0.87
N ILE A 435 -10.81 -7.70 1.91
CA ILE A 435 -10.94 -6.24 1.93
C ILE A 435 -10.20 -5.72 3.15
N SER A 436 -9.18 -4.89 2.99
CA SER A 436 -8.35 -4.36 4.08
C SER A 436 -8.06 -2.88 3.92
N SER A 437 -7.54 -2.26 4.97
CA SER A 437 -6.82 -0.98 4.88
C SER A 437 -5.34 -1.26 5.05
N GLU A 438 -4.50 -0.66 4.21
CA GLU A 438 -3.05 -0.86 4.26
C GLU A 438 -2.41 -0.20 5.48
N GLU A 439 -2.96 0.93 5.92
CA GLU A 439 -2.51 1.57 7.15
C GLU A 439 -3.69 2.23 7.86
N ASN A 440 -3.38 2.76 9.04
CA ASN A 440 -4.19 3.68 9.81
C ASN A 440 -3.34 4.94 10.02
N ASP A 441 -3.93 6.07 10.36
CA ASP A 441 -3.17 7.32 10.52
C ASP A 441 -3.38 7.98 11.88
N GLN A 442 -2.35 8.67 12.35
CA GLN A 442 -2.49 9.64 13.41
C GLN A 442 -3.16 10.91 12.88
N PHE A 443 -4.39 11.19 13.33
CA PHE A 443 -4.99 12.51 13.14
C PHE A 443 -4.23 13.61 13.92
N ALA A 444 -3.55 14.50 13.22
CA ALA A 444 -2.83 15.67 13.71
C ALA A 444 -3.76 16.90 13.77
N GLY A 445 -4.56 16.97 14.83
CA GLY A 445 -5.48 18.08 15.03
C GLY A 445 -6.13 18.13 16.40
N ALA A 446 -7.09 19.05 16.51
CA ALA A 446 -7.95 19.23 17.67
C ALA A 446 -8.85 18.02 17.86
N ASN A 447 -8.85 17.41 19.04
CA ASN A 447 -9.59 16.18 19.30
C ASN A 447 -10.01 16.08 20.77
N VAL A 448 -11.02 15.26 21.08
CA VAL A 448 -11.36 14.93 22.47
C VAL A 448 -10.12 14.32 23.16
N GLY A 449 -9.82 14.77 24.39
CA GLY A 449 -8.62 14.34 25.12
C GLY A 449 -7.34 15.09 24.76
N ARG A 450 -7.40 16.09 23.87
CA ARG A 450 -6.28 16.99 23.51
C ARG A 450 -6.49 18.41 24.05
N ALA A 451 -5.44 19.23 24.00
CA ALA A 451 -5.46 20.63 24.48
C ALA A 451 -6.31 21.56 23.60
N THR A 452 -6.49 21.20 22.32
CA THR A 452 -7.47 21.82 21.42
C THR A 452 -8.54 20.80 21.07
N VAL A 453 -9.80 21.23 21.02
CA VAL A 453 -10.97 20.38 20.73
C VAL A 453 -11.79 20.96 19.57
N PRO A 454 -12.50 20.13 18.78
CA PRO A 454 -13.43 20.61 17.76
C PRO A 454 -14.64 21.33 18.36
N THR A 455 -15.37 22.07 17.53
CA THR A 455 -16.56 22.84 17.96
C THR A 455 -17.82 22.46 17.15
N PRO A 456 -19.02 22.54 17.74
CA PRO A 456 -19.28 22.69 19.18
C PRO A 456 -18.77 21.47 19.96
N ALA A 457 -18.54 21.63 21.27
CA ALA A 457 -18.12 20.51 22.11
C ALA A 457 -19.19 19.39 22.09
N GLY A 458 -18.73 18.13 21.97
CA GLY A 458 -19.62 16.97 21.81
C GLY A 458 -20.28 16.87 20.43
N CYS A 459 -19.71 17.50 19.40
CA CYS A 459 -20.10 17.23 18.02
C CYS A 459 -19.84 15.75 17.69
N ASP A 460 -20.75 15.14 16.94
CA ASP A 460 -20.71 13.71 16.58
C ASP A 460 -20.52 13.50 15.06
N GLY A 461 -20.43 14.59 14.29
CA GLY A 461 -20.35 14.58 12.82
C GLY A 461 -21.65 14.23 12.10
N VAL A 462 -22.49 13.40 12.71
CA VAL A 462 -23.72 12.87 12.11
C VAL A 462 -24.93 13.77 12.37
N THR A 463 -25.19 14.10 13.63
CA THR A 463 -26.30 14.97 14.05
C THR A 463 -25.83 16.42 14.12
N VAL A 464 -24.61 16.64 14.61
CA VAL A 464 -23.98 17.93 14.82
C VAL A 464 -22.59 17.88 14.18
N PRO A 465 -22.38 18.56 13.04
CA PRO A 465 -21.09 18.59 12.37
C PRO A 465 -19.99 19.15 13.26
N CYS A 466 -18.81 18.55 13.22
CA CYS A 466 -17.61 19.07 13.86
C CYS A 466 -16.97 20.16 13.00
N THR A 467 -16.62 21.28 13.62
CA THR A 467 -16.03 22.47 12.98
C THR A 467 -14.63 22.71 13.51
N TYR A 468 -13.71 22.96 12.58
CA TYR A 468 -12.28 23.14 12.84
C TYR A 468 -11.82 24.49 12.28
N ALA A 469 -11.40 25.40 13.17
CA ALA A 469 -10.83 26.68 12.79
C ALA A 469 -9.41 26.53 12.23
N ALA A 470 -8.91 27.57 11.54
CA ALA A 470 -7.53 27.60 11.08
C ALA A 470 -6.55 27.44 12.26
N GLY A 471 -5.57 26.54 12.11
CA GLY A 471 -4.61 26.19 13.17
C GLY A 471 -5.09 25.10 14.14
N GLN A 472 -6.29 24.54 13.94
CA GLN A 472 -6.77 23.37 14.70
C GLN A 472 -6.54 22.03 13.98
N ILE A 473 -6.04 22.05 12.73
CA ILE A 473 -5.75 20.86 11.92
C ILE A 473 -4.44 21.11 11.17
N GLY A 474 -3.57 20.10 11.16
CA GLY A 474 -2.38 20.04 10.32
C GLY A 474 -1.22 19.31 10.98
N GLU A 475 -0.44 18.55 10.22
CA GLU A 475 0.83 17.95 10.66
C GLU A 475 1.77 19.03 11.26
N LEU A 476 2.58 18.65 12.25
CA LEU A 476 3.65 19.50 12.77
C LEU A 476 4.91 19.34 11.92
N GLN A 477 4.89 19.99 10.75
CA GLN A 477 6.04 20.04 9.85
C GLN A 477 7.28 20.56 10.59
N THR A 478 8.33 19.74 10.62
CA THR A 478 9.53 19.96 11.42
C THR A 478 10.80 19.94 10.58
N ASN A 479 11.53 21.05 10.54
CA ASN A 479 12.82 21.12 9.86
C ASN A 479 13.95 20.67 10.79
N ILE A 480 14.38 19.42 10.65
CA ILE A 480 15.46 18.84 11.47
C ILE A 480 16.76 19.64 11.32
N LYS A 481 17.11 20.10 10.12
CA LYS A 481 18.35 20.89 9.92
C LYS A 481 18.31 22.21 10.69
N ALA A 482 17.14 22.84 10.79
CA ALA A 482 16.98 24.04 11.61
C ALA A 482 17.12 23.73 13.11
N LEU A 483 16.52 22.66 13.60
CA LEU A 483 16.63 22.23 15.01
C LEU A 483 18.06 21.85 15.41
N LEU A 484 18.81 21.25 14.49
CA LEU A 484 20.20 20.84 14.72
C LEU A 484 21.23 21.96 14.47
N SER A 485 20.82 23.13 13.98
CA SER A 485 21.73 24.19 13.50
C SER A 485 22.68 24.75 14.57
N THR A 486 22.35 24.58 15.85
CA THR A 486 23.18 25.03 16.99
C THR A 486 23.83 23.87 17.75
N THR A 487 23.73 22.64 17.23
CA THR A 487 24.27 21.43 17.85
C THR A 487 25.65 21.07 17.27
N ALA A 488 26.30 20.04 17.81
CA ALA A 488 27.58 19.57 17.27
C ALA A 488 27.42 18.95 15.87
N SER A 489 26.21 18.53 15.52
CA SER A 489 25.85 17.99 14.20
C SER A 489 25.50 19.02 13.13
N ALA A 490 25.56 20.33 13.42
CA ALA A 490 25.23 21.38 12.45
C ALA A 490 26.02 21.30 11.13
N GLY A 491 27.23 20.74 11.18
CA GLY A 491 28.11 20.56 10.02
C GLY A 491 28.00 19.18 9.34
N THR A 492 27.22 18.24 9.85
CA THR A 492 27.12 16.88 9.27
C THR A 492 26.23 16.92 8.03
N PRO A 493 26.74 16.58 6.83
CA PRO A 493 25.92 16.54 5.61
C PRO A 493 25.06 15.27 5.59
N PHE A 494 23.74 15.46 5.48
CA PHE A 494 22.79 14.37 5.32
C PHE A 494 21.56 14.81 4.53
N GLN A 495 20.88 13.82 3.97
CA GLN A 495 19.53 13.92 3.41
C GLN A 495 18.54 13.17 4.29
N ILE A 496 17.27 13.54 4.16
CA ILE A 496 16.16 12.80 4.75
C ILE A 496 15.27 12.30 3.60
N GLU A 497 14.79 11.08 3.73
CA GLU A 497 13.52 10.69 3.12
C GLU A 497 12.42 11.03 4.15
N PRO A 498 11.56 12.03 3.88
CA PRO A 498 10.68 12.59 4.89
C PRO A 498 9.47 11.71 5.25
N GLN A 499 9.01 10.84 4.34
CA GLN A 499 7.85 9.98 4.60
C GLN A 499 8.15 8.98 5.73
N GLY A 500 9.31 8.33 5.71
CA GLY A 500 9.76 7.40 6.75
C GLY A 500 10.81 7.98 7.70
N ALA A 501 10.96 9.32 7.74
CA ALA A 501 11.96 10.04 8.54
C ALA A 501 13.36 9.39 8.55
N SER A 502 13.79 8.90 7.38
CA SER A 502 14.96 8.04 7.21
C SER A 502 16.18 8.85 6.78
N ILE A 503 17.28 8.74 7.53
CA ILE A 503 18.46 9.60 7.39
C ILE A 503 19.54 8.92 6.54
N TYR A 504 19.97 9.60 5.49
CA TYR A 504 21.07 9.20 4.62
C TYR A 504 22.24 10.15 4.81
N VAL A 505 23.26 9.73 5.56
CA VAL A 505 24.48 10.54 5.76
C VAL A 505 25.38 10.43 4.54
N ASP A 506 25.84 11.57 4.02
CA ASP A 506 26.67 11.61 2.82
C ASP A 506 28.01 10.87 3.04
N GLY A 507 28.49 10.19 2.00
CA GLY A 507 29.67 9.34 2.04
C GLY A 507 29.41 7.93 2.55
N ARG A 508 28.16 7.58 2.87
CA ARG A 508 27.74 6.28 3.42
C ARG A 508 28.67 5.79 4.54
N PRO A 509 28.89 6.60 5.59
CA PRO A 509 29.83 6.27 6.65
C PRO A 509 29.38 5.04 7.45
N SER A 510 30.32 4.40 8.15
CA SER A 510 30.01 3.37 9.14
C SER A 510 29.03 3.90 10.21
N PRO A 511 28.09 3.08 10.71
CA PRO A 511 27.22 3.46 11.83
C PRO A 511 27.97 3.96 13.08
N SER A 512 29.20 3.47 13.29
CA SER A 512 30.09 3.88 14.39
C SER A 512 30.93 5.13 14.12
N ALA A 513 30.79 5.77 12.94
CA ALA A 513 31.54 6.97 12.63
C ALA A 513 31.18 8.11 13.60
N PRO A 514 32.17 8.88 14.12
CA PRO A 514 31.90 9.91 15.13
C PRO A 514 30.82 10.94 14.74
N ALA A 515 30.76 11.33 13.46
CA ALA A 515 29.76 12.27 12.96
C ALA A 515 28.33 11.67 12.95
N VAL A 516 28.21 10.37 12.66
CA VAL A 516 26.93 9.63 12.72
C VAL A 516 26.48 9.49 14.16
N ARG A 517 27.39 9.08 15.05
CA ARG A 517 27.13 8.96 16.49
C ARG A 517 26.70 10.28 17.12
N GLN A 518 27.35 11.38 16.74
CA GLN A 518 26.95 12.70 17.21
C GLN A 518 25.55 13.09 16.69
N LEU A 519 25.28 12.82 15.41
CA LEU A 519 23.96 13.09 14.82
C LEU A 519 22.85 12.32 15.52
N GLN A 520 23.03 11.03 15.80
CA GLN A 520 22.06 10.18 16.51
C GLN A 520 21.76 10.67 17.94
N ARG A 521 22.75 11.25 18.64
CA ARG A 521 22.55 11.86 19.96
C ARG A 521 21.79 13.18 19.85
N ASP A 522 22.17 14.02 18.88
CA ASP A 522 21.55 15.33 18.71
C ASP A 522 20.10 15.20 18.21
N THR A 523 19.78 14.23 17.34
CA THR A 523 18.40 13.89 16.96
C THR A 523 17.59 13.36 18.14
N ALA A 524 18.16 12.48 18.97
CA ALA A 524 17.50 11.97 20.19
C ALA A 524 17.17 13.07 21.22
N ALA A 525 17.91 14.17 21.17
CA ALA A 525 17.79 15.30 22.10
C ALA A 525 16.86 16.40 21.58
N MET A 526 16.34 16.30 20.35
CA MET A 526 15.46 17.32 19.79
C MET A 526 14.20 17.47 20.64
N THR A 527 13.83 18.74 20.86
CA THR A 527 12.61 19.10 21.58
C THR A 527 11.83 20.15 20.82
N ALA A 528 10.52 20.13 20.97
CA ALA A 528 9.62 21.18 20.49
C ALA A 528 8.34 21.20 21.31
N ASP A 529 7.54 22.24 21.09
CA ASP A 529 6.19 22.31 21.64
C ASP A 529 5.22 21.56 20.72
N ASN A 530 4.18 20.95 21.29
CA ASN A 530 3.06 20.38 20.56
C ASN A 530 1.77 21.12 20.97
N PRO A 531 1.19 21.93 20.07
CA PRO A 531 -0.02 22.70 20.38
C PRO A 531 -1.27 21.82 20.52
N TYR A 532 -1.29 20.61 19.97
CA TYR A 532 -2.41 19.69 20.08
C TYR A 532 -2.43 18.98 21.43
N SER A 533 -1.31 18.38 21.84
CA SER A 533 -1.23 17.74 23.17
C SER A 533 -1.08 18.75 24.32
N GLY A 534 -0.62 19.97 24.02
CA GLY A 534 -0.31 21.01 25.00
C GLY A 534 1.06 20.85 25.67
N ALA A 535 1.86 19.89 25.21
CA ALA A 535 3.19 19.65 25.75
C ALA A 535 4.17 20.75 25.31
N THR A 536 4.99 21.24 26.25
CA THR A 536 6.03 22.25 25.99
C THR A 536 7.42 21.64 26.15
N GLY A 537 8.32 21.88 25.20
CA GLY A 537 9.70 21.37 25.23
C GLY A 537 9.78 19.85 25.33
N GLN A 538 8.81 19.12 24.78
CA GLN A 538 8.80 17.66 24.80
C GLN A 538 9.85 17.10 23.85
N LYS A 539 10.35 15.89 24.12
CA LYS A 539 11.13 15.15 23.14
C LYS A 539 10.25 14.78 21.96
N ILE A 540 10.73 15.06 20.75
CA ILE A 540 9.95 14.83 19.52
C ILE A 540 10.38 13.58 18.75
N VAL A 541 11.46 12.93 19.17
CA VAL A 541 11.89 11.61 18.68
C VAL A 541 11.60 10.60 19.78
N THR A 542 10.61 9.74 19.55
CA THR A 542 10.20 8.69 20.49
C THR A 542 11.17 7.51 20.40
N TYR A 543 11.46 7.07 19.18
CA TYR A 543 12.38 5.97 18.91
C TYR A 543 13.34 6.30 17.76
N GLN A 544 14.43 5.54 17.67
CA GLN A 544 15.39 5.54 16.57
C GLN A 544 15.80 4.11 16.27
N ALA A 545 15.94 3.76 14.99
CA ALA A 545 16.47 2.47 14.54
C ALA A 545 17.79 2.66 13.79
N GLY A 546 18.87 2.14 14.37
CA GLY A 546 20.20 2.06 13.81
C GLY A 546 20.30 1.01 12.71
N ALA A 547 21.52 0.73 12.24
CA ALA A 547 21.71 -0.21 11.15
C ALA A 547 21.33 -1.65 11.52
N VAL A 548 21.54 -2.09 12.77
CA VAL A 548 21.14 -3.43 13.20
C VAL A 548 19.62 -3.49 13.42
N GLU A 549 19.07 -2.48 14.09
CA GLU A 549 17.63 -2.43 14.39
C GLU A 549 16.77 -2.35 13.13
N GLN A 550 17.13 -1.53 12.14
CA GLN A 550 16.43 -1.50 10.85
C GLN A 550 16.33 -2.90 10.22
N ARG A 551 17.32 -3.78 10.41
CA ARG A 551 17.22 -5.17 9.92
C ARG A 551 16.31 -6.05 10.77
N ILE A 552 16.25 -5.80 12.08
CA ILE A 552 15.28 -6.47 12.97
C ILE A 552 13.85 -6.13 12.51
N LEU A 553 13.62 -4.85 12.16
CA LEU A 553 12.33 -4.31 11.73
C LEU A 553 11.98 -4.56 10.25
N HIS A 554 12.77 -5.36 9.51
CA HIS A 554 12.57 -5.64 8.09
C HIS A 554 12.73 -4.45 7.11
N MET A 555 13.49 -3.42 7.50
CA MET A 555 13.72 -2.20 6.71
C MET A 555 14.99 -2.24 5.83
N GLN A 556 15.55 -3.43 5.56
CA GLN A 556 16.80 -3.60 4.81
C GLN A 556 16.67 -4.60 3.66
N THR A 557 16.55 -4.07 2.45
CA THR A 557 16.45 -4.88 1.23
C THR A 557 17.76 -5.58 0.87
N ALA A 558 17.67 -6.52 -0.08
CA ALA A 558 18.84 -7.15 -0.68
C ALA A 558 19.74 -6.15 -1.47
N ASP A 559 19.22 -4.97 -1.82
CA ASP A 559 20.01 -3.87 -2.34
C ASP A 559 20.48 -2.93 -1.21
N THR A 560 21.76 -3.04 -0.90
CA THR A 560 22.36 -2.27 0.19
C THR A 560 22.44 -0.76 -0.09
N LEU A 561 22.28 -0.31 -1.35
CA LEU A 561 22.29 1.11 -1.69
C LEU A 561 21.03 1.84 -1.23
N ARG A 562 19.94 1.10 -0.98
CA ARG A 562 18.65 1.63 -0.53
C ARG A 562 18.58 1.87 0.98
N THR A 563 19.47 1.22 1.73
CA THR A 563 19.44 1.20 3.20
C THR A 563 19.83 2.57 3.79
N PRO A 564 18.96 3.21 4.58
CA PRO A 564 19.30 4.42 5.33
C PRO A 564 20.45 4.20 6.33
N THR A 565 21.12 5.28 6.73
CA THR A 565 22.11 5.21 7.83
C THR A 565 21.43 4.82 9.14
N TYR A 566 20.28 5.44 9.43
CA TYR A 566 19.38 5.14 10.56
C TYR A 566 18.04 5.86 10.31
N SER A 567 16.98 5.43 11.00
CA SER A 567 15.63 6.01 10.88
C SER A 567 15.14 6.54 12.22
N LEU A 568 14.30 7.58 12.16
CA LEU A 568 13.69 8.23 13.32
C LEU A 568 12.20 7.85 13.38
N PHE A 569 11.68 7.65 14.58
CA PHE A 569 10.25 7.50 14.84
C PHE A 569 9.80 8.67 15.73
N PRO A 570 9.21 9.72 15.14
CA PRO A 570 8.78 10.89 15.87
C PRO A 570 7.59 10.61 16.81
N VAL A 571 7.24 11.61 17.61
CA VAL A 571 5.89 11.67 18.18
C VAL A 571 4.90 11.81 17.02
N PRO A 572 3.79 11.04 16.96
CA PRO A 572 3.02 10.88 15.71
C PRO A 572 2.36 12.12 15.11
N ASP A 573 2.29 13.26 15.80
CA ASP A 573 1.81 14.54 15.20
C ASP A 573 2.88 15.27 14.35
N TYR A 574 4.13 14.79 14.31
CA TYR A 574 5.24 15.50 13.67
C TYR A 574 5.68 14.83 12.37
N TYR A 575 5.70 15.64 11.31
CA TYR A 575 6.25 15.25 10.02
C TYR A 575 7.64 15.88 9.78
N PHE A 576 8.66 15.03 9.66
CA PHE A 576 10.06 15.44 9.62
C PHE A 576 10.56 15.77 8.20
N SER A 577 11.18 16.93 8.02
CA SER A 577 11.78 17.36 6.76
C SER A 577 13.09 18.15 6.97
N THR A 578 13.64 18.71 5.88
CA THR A 578 14.90 19.48 5.88
C THR A 578 14.74 20.94 5.47
N SER A 579 13.50 21.42 5.32
CA SER A 579 13.21 22.77 4.84
C SER A 579 12.02 23.38 5.58
N GLY A 580 11.88 24.71 5.53
CA GLY A 580 10.84 25.44 6.26
C GLY A 580 11.28 25.88 7.66
N PRO A 581 10.33 26.37 8.48
CA PRO A 581 10.60 26.77 9.87
C PRO A 581 10.96 25.55 10.74
N ALA A 582 11.51 25.80 11.93
CA ALA A 582 11.92 24.72 12.84
C ALA A 582 10.78 23.75 13.16
N VAL A 583 9.62 24.29 13.58
CA VAL A 583 8.34 23.57 13.70
C VAL A 583 7.20 24.51 13.31
N SER A 584 6.24 24.04 12.54
CA SER A 584 5.01 24.77 12.22
C SER A 584 3.87 23.84 11.86
N ILE A 585 2.63 24.25 12.13
CA ILE A 585 1.44 23.57 11.60
C ILE A 585 1.39 23.74 10.09
N ASN A 586 1.37 22.64 9.35
CA ASN A 586 1.10 22.62 7.91
C ASN A 586 -0.34 22.13 7.67
N PRO A 587 -1.31 23.01 7.37
CA PRO A 587 -2.71 22.63 7.22
C PRO A 587 -3.02 21.94 5.87
N SER A 588 -1.99 21.44 5.17
CA SER A 588 -2.13 20.74 3.89
C SER A 588 -2.21 19.22 4.06
N TYR A 589 -1.81 18.71 5.22
CA TYR A 589 -1.78 17.30 5.62
C TYR A 589 -2.15 17.25 7.09
N ALA A 590 -2.85 16.22 7.55
CA ALA A 590 -3.28 16.12 8.94
C ALA A 590 -3.49 14.69 9.44
N TYR A 591 -3.10 13.71 8.62
CA TYR A 591 -3.19 12.30 8.92
C TYR A 591 -1.77 11.79 8.65
N ASP A 592 -1.03 11.65 9.74
CA ASP A 592 0.40 11.35 9.74
C ASP A 592 0.56 9.84 9.94
N HIS A 593 1.44 9.22 9.17
CA HIS A 593 1.62 7.77 9.15
C HIS A 593 3.11 7.37 9.03
N GLY A 594 3.36 6.06 9.06
CA GLY A 594 4.70 5.46 8.99
C GLY A 594 5.58 5.55 10.23
N TYR A 595 5.00 5.82 11.38
CA TYR A 595 5.73 5.83 12.64
C TYR A 595 5.29 4.67 13.53
N TYR A 596 6.23 4.14 14.32
CA TYR A 596 5.92 3.15 15.35
C TYR A 596 4.93 3.75 16.37
N SER A 597 3.66 3.38 16.24
CA SER A 597 2.51 3.98 16.90
C SER A 597 1.29 3.07 16.77
N PRO A 598 0.61 2.69 17.85
CA PRO A 598 -0.64 1.91 17.75
C PRO A 598 -1.79 2.60 17.01
N ASN A 599 -1.75 3.93 16.83
CA ASN A 599 -2.75 4.62 16.01
C ASN A 599 -2.48 4.46 14.50
N ILE A 600 -1.26 4.03 14.12
CA ILE A 600 -0.84 3.84 12.74
C ILE A 600 -0.74 2.35 12.43
N ASP A 601 0.00 1.61 13.27
CA ASP A 601 0.36 0.22 13.00
C ASP A 601 -0.72 -0.80 13.39
N ILE A 602 -1.90 -0.36 13.87
CA ILE A 602 -3.05 -1.23 14.16
C ILE A 602 -4.18 -0.83 13.23
N THR A 603 -4.45 -1.70 12.27
CA THR A 603 -5.47 -1.54 11.22
C THR A 603 -6.46 -2.71 11.23
N TRP A 604 -7.18 -2.91 10.14
CA TRP A 604 -8.21 -3.94 9.99
C TRP A 604 -8.16 -4.63 8.64
N ALA A 605 -8.70 -5.85 8.60
CA ALA A 605 -8.92 -6.60 7.38
C ALA A 605 -10.17 -7.47 7.52
N GLY A 606 -10.85 -7.70 6.41
CA GLY A 606 -12.06 -8.51 6.32
C GLY A 606 -11.89 -9.63 5.32
N LEU A 607 -12.25 -10.85 5.72
CA LEU A 607 -12.31 -12.02 4.84
C LEU A 607 -13.74 -12.55 4.80
N VAL A 608 -14.26 -12.77 3.59
CA VAL A 608 -15.58 -13.38 3.33
C VAL A 608 -15.43 -14.35 2.18
N GLY A 609 -15.98 -15.56 2.30
CA GLY A 609 -15.99 -16.50 1.16
C GLY A 609 -15.99 -17.97 1.56
N PRO A 610 -15.92 -18.88 0.58
CA PRO A 610 -15.78 -20.31 0.83
C PRO A 610 -14.59 -20.61 1.73
N GLY A 611 -14.82 -21.42 2.77
CA GLY A 611 -13.78 -21.82 3.72
C GLY A 611 -13.56 -20.85 4.89
N VAL A 612 -14.03 -19.60 4.81
CA VAL A 612 -13.92 -18.61 5.90
C VAL A 612 -15.00 -18.83 6.96
N ALA A 613 -14.65 -18.70 8.24
CA ALA A 613 -15.59 -18.72 9.36
C ALA A 613 -16.33 -17.38 9.46
N ALA A 614 -17.66 -17.44 9.61
CA ALA A 614 -18.48 -16.26 9.89
C ALA A 614 -18.46 -15.94 11.39
N LYS A 615 -17.44 -15.21 11.84
CA LYS A 615 -17.25 -14.85 13.27
C LYS A 615 -17.74 -13.45 13.62
N GLY A 616 -18.12 -12.63 12.65
CA GLY A 616 -18.39 -11.21 12.91
C GLY A 616 -17.09 -10.46 13.12
N LEU A 617 -16.99 -9.74 14.23
CA LEU A 617 -15.79 -8.99 14.61
C LEU A 617 -14.84 -9.87 15.45
N ASP A 618 -13.56 -9.92 15.07
CA ASP A 618 -12.45 -10.46 15.84
C ASP A 618 -11.50 -9.33 16.25
N GLY A 619 -11.59 -8.88 17.50
CA GLY A 619 -10.83 -7.77 18.07
C GLY A 619 -11.71 -6.66 18.66
N PRO A 620 -11.13 -5.49 19.00
CA PRO A 620 -11.86 -4.37 19.59
C PRO A 620 -12.95 -3.82 18.66
N ALA A 621 -14.07 -3.37 19.24
CA ALA A 621 -15.07 -2.62 18.50
C ALA A 621 -14.52 -1.23 18.10
N PRO A 622 -15.10 -0.55 17.09
CA PRO A 622 -14.66 0.79 16.65
C PRO A 622 -14.41 1.79 17.79
N ALA A 623 -15.30 1.83 18.78
CA ALA A 623 -15.19 2.75 19.91
C ALA A 623 -14.14 2.34 20.96
N ASP A 624 -13.71 1.07 20.96
CA ASP A 624 -12.73 0.50 21.89
C ASP A 624 -11.30 0.49 21.31
N GLY A 625 -11.12 0.97 20.07
CA GLY A 625 -9.82 1.12 19.42
C GLY A 625 -8.90 2.12 20.13
N ASN A 626 -7.60 2.07 19.85
CA ASN A 626 -6.61 2.82 20.63
C ASN A 626 -6.79 4.34 20.52
N GLN A 627 -6.95 4.88 19.32
CA GLN A 627 -6.95 6.32 19.06
C GLN A 627 -8.10 7.07 19.76
N ALA A 628 -9.27 6.43 19.88
CA ALA A 628 -10.42 6.96 20.60
C ALA A 628 -10.15 7.24 22.10
N HIS A 629 -9.18 6.54 22.68
CA HIS A 629 -8.84 6.59 24.11
C HIS A 629 -7.42 7.13 24.38
N ASP A 630 -6.57 7.12 23.38
CA ASP A 630 -5.19 7.58 23.43
C ASP A 630 -4.85 8.35 22.14
N PRO A 631 -5.45 9.55 21.96
CA PRO A 631 -5.27 10.32 20.73
C PRO A 631 -3.84 10.84 20.58
N ASN A 632 -2.98 10.76 21.61
CA ASN A 632 -1.56 11.14 21.53
C ASN A 632 -0.63 9.93 21.34
N SER A 633 -1.18 8.72 21.18
CA SER A 633 -0.45 7.47 20.95
C SER A 633 0.67 7.21 21.96
N THR A 634 0.31 7.19 23.25
CA THR A 634 1.26 7.00 24.36
C THR A 634 1.61 5.54 24.66
N ARG A 635 0.83 4.58 24.16
CA ARG A 635 1.08 3.14 24.28
C ARG A 635 1.99 2.63 23.18
N THR A 636 2.66 1.50 23.41
CA THR A 636 3.29 0.72 22.34
C THR A 636 2.27 -0.16 21.61
N VAL A 637 2.59 -0.63 20.41
CA VAL A 637 1.71 -1.51 19.64
C VAL A 637 1.27 -2.75 20.44
N PRO A 638 2.16 -3.55 21.08
CA PRO A 638 1.73 -4.70 21.89
C PRO A 638 0.94 -4.34 23.15
N GLN A 639 0.98 -3.08 23.61
CA GLN A 639 0.18 -2.63 24.77
C GLN A 639 -1.25 -2.26 24.36
N ALA A 640 -1.44 -1.78 23.12
CA ALA A 640 -2.74 -1.48 22.56
C ALA A 640 -3.41 -2.73 21.92
N SER A 641 -2.61 -3.64 21.38
CA SER A 641 -3.01 -4.88 20.70
C SER A 641 -3.15 -6.05 21.67
N THR A 642 -4.26 -6.09 22.42
CA THR A 642 -4.50 -7.12 23.45
C THR A 642 -5.79 -7.92 23.28
N VAL A 643 -6.62 -7.57 22.30
CA VAL A 643 -7.92 -8.18 22.06
C VAL A 643 -8.01 -8.61 20.59
N GLY A 644 -8.45 -9.85 20.37
CA GLY A 644 -8.58 -10.45 19.04
C GLY A 644 -7.33 -11.20 18.59
N THR A 645 -7.45 -11.90 17.45
CA THR A 645 -6.33 -12.60 16.82
C THR A 645 -5.27 -11.60 16.37
N TRP A 646 -4.00 -11.78 16.77
CA TRP A 646 -2.89 -11.03 16.19
C TRP A 646 -2.69 -11.48 14.73
N VAL A 647 -2.88 -10.53 13.82
CA VAL A 647 -2.69 -10.72 12.39
C VAL A 647 -1.69 -9.70 11.89
N GLU A 648 -0.80 -10.10 11.01
CA GLU A 648 0.06 -9.19 10.25
C GLU A 648 -0.45 -9.11 8.83
N GLU A 649 -0.26 -7.99 8.15
CA GLU A 649 -0.68 -7.86 6.75
C GLU A 649 -0.09 -8.94 5.85
N VAL A 650 1.15 -9.36 6.15
CA VAL A 650 1.82 -10.45 5.46
C VAL A 650 1.12 -11.81 5.59
N ASP A 651 0.19 -11.97 6.55
CA ASP A 651 -0.63 -13.19 6.73
C ASP A 651 -1.82 -13.24 5.75
N LEU A 652 -2.22 -12.11 5.17
CA LEU A 652 -3.41 -12.02 4.32
C LEU A 652 -3.20 -12.79 3.02
N ARG A 653 -2.04 -12.63 2.36
CA ARG A 653 -1.68 -13.38 1.14
C ARG A 653 -1.70 -14.89 1.31
N PRO A 654 -0.92 -15.52 2.22
CA PRO A 654 -0.93 -16.98 2.36
C PRO A 654 -2.31 -17.53 2.76
N THR A 655 -3.11 -16.76 3.50
CA THR A 655 -4.49 -17.12 3.83
C THR A 655 -5.40 -17.10 2.60
N LEU A 656 -5.32 -16.04 1.78
CA LEU A 656 -6.04 -15.93 0.51
C LEU A 656 -5.70 -17.11 -0.41
N MET A 657 -4.40 -17.41 -0.58
CA MET A 657 -3.93 -18.50 -1.44
C MET A 657 -4.39 -19.87 -0.93
N TYR A 658 -4.29 -20.11 0.38
CA TYR A 658 -4.79 -21.34 1.00
C TYR A 658 -6.28 -21.57 0.73
N LEU A 659 -7.10 -20.54 0.92
CA LEU A 659 -8.55 -20.60 0.67
C LEU A 659 -8.86 -20.78 -0.82
N ALA A 660 -8.09 -20.15 -1.72
CA ALA A 660 -8.17 -20.33 -3.16
C ALA A 660 -7.63 -21.68 -3.65
N GLY A 661 -7.06 -22.52 -2.77
CA GLY A 661 -6.47 -23.81 -3.14
C GLY A 661 -5.14 -23.69 -3.91
N LEU A 662 -4.49 -22.54 -3.82
CA LEU A 662 -3.23 -22.24 -4.48
C LEU A 662 -2.11 -22.02 -3.44
N HIS A 663 -0.89 -21.86 -3.94
CA HIS A 663 0.26 -21.46 -3.16
C HIS A 663 1.20 -20.63 -4.03
N ASP A 664 1.90 -19.70 -3.41
CA ASP A 664 2.99 -18.99 -4.07
C ASP A 664 4.22 -19.90 -4.21
N ALA A 665 5.09 -19.57 -5.18
CA ALA A 665 6.31 -20.32 -5.44
C ALA A 665 7.45 -20.04 -4.43
N TYR A 666 7.15 -19.26 -3.39
CA TYR A 666 8.06 -18.87 -2.31
C TYR A 666 7.36 -19.03 -0.97
N THR A 667 8.16 -19.15 0.10
CA THR A 667 7.64 -19.11 1.46
C THR A 667 7.38 -17.65 1.85
N SER A 668 6.12 -17.36 2.18
CA SER A 668 5.67 -16.08 2.75
C SER A 668 6.35 -15.80 4.11
N ASP A 669 6.47 -14.53 4.49
CA ASP A 669 6.83 -14.15 5.86
C ASP A 669 5.63 -14.18 6.81
N GLY A 670 4.40 -14.17 6.29
CA GLY A 670 3.21 -14.46 7.06
C GLY A 670 2.86 -15.94 7.11
N ARG A 671 1.70 -16.22 7.70
CA ARG A 671 1.14 -17.56 7.88
C ARG A 671 -0.33 -17.60 7.48
N VAL A 672 -0.85 -18.82 7.24
CA VAL A 672 -2.30 -19.01 7.15
C VAL A 672 -2.95 -18.70 8.50
N ILE A 673 -3.96 -17.83 8.50
CA ILE A 673 -4.71 -17.45 9.70
C ILE A 673 -5.76 -18.53 10.00
N SER A 674 -5.30 -19.62 10.59
CA SER A 674 -6.11 -20.80 10.90
C SER A 674 -7.34 -20.50 11.78
N GLU A 675 -7.23 -19.45 12.59
CA GLU A 675 -8.27 -18.94 13.47
C GLU A 675 -9.50 -18.50 12.66
N LEU A 676 -9.36 -18.10 11.40
CA LEU A 676 -10.45 -17.60 10.56
C LEU A 676 -11.04 -18.67 9.66
N LEU A 677 -10.50 -19.89 9.68
CA LEU A 677 -11.00 -20.97 8.83
C LEU A 677 -12.22 -21.61 9.47
N SER A 678 -13.24 -21.91 8.65
CA SER A 678 -14.42 -22.67 9.08
C SER A 678 -14.07 -24.11 9.49
N HIS A 679 -13.09 -24.70 8.81
CA HIS A 679 -12.65 -26.09 9.01
C HIS A 679 -11.11 -26.17 8.90
N PRO A 680 -10.35 -25.60 9.85
CA PRO A 680 -8.89 -25.66 9.81
C PRO A 680 -8.42 -27.12 9.90
N SER A 681 -7.35 -27.45 9.17
CA SER A 681 -6.74 -28.77 9.25
C SER A 681 -6.17 -29.03 10.65
N THR A 682 -6.07 -30.30 11.06
CA THR A 682 -5.44 -30.67 12.35
C THR A 682 -4.00 -30.14 12.45
N ALA A 683 -3.27 -30.07 11.34
CA ALA A 683 -1.91 -29.53 11.30
C ALA A 683 -1.90 -28.02 11.61
N LEU A 684 -2.79 -27.25 10.98
CA LEU A 684 -2.94 -25.82 11.24
C LEU A 684 -3.34 -25.53 12.68
N VAL A 685 -4.28 -26.30 13.24
CA VAL A 685 -4.66 -26.16 14.66
C VAL A 685 -3.49 -26.49 15.59
N ALA A 686 -2.70 -27.52 15.27
CA ALA A 686 -1.56 -27.93 16.08
C ALA A 686 -0.42 -26.90 16.11
N THR A 687 -0.35 -25.98 15.15
CA THR A 687 0.71 -24.97 15.03
C THR A 687 0.29 -23.57 15.45
N GLN A 688 -0.93 -23.34 15.95
CA GLN A 688 -1.40 -22.01 16.40
C GLN A 688 -0.51 -21.38 17.48
N GLY A 689 -0.04 -22.16 18.46
CA GLY A 689 0.89 -21.66 19.47
C GLY A 689 2.26 -21.28 18.89
N LEU A 690 2.71 -22.00 17.87
CA LEU A 690 3.95 -21.68 17.15
C LEU A 690 3.78 -20.39 16.34
N ALA A 691 2.63 -20.21 15.70
CA ALA A 691 2.25 -19.01 14.97
C ALA A 691 2.29 -17.76 15.87
N SER A 692 1.69 -17.83 17.05
CA SER A 692 1.75 -16.73 18.03
C SER A 692 3.18 -16.40 18.45
N ALA A 693 3.99 -17.41 18.73
CA ALA A 693 5.39 -17.22 19.10
C ALA A 693 6.25 -16.69 17.94
N TYR A 694 5.91 -17.06 16.70
CA TYR A 694 6.58 -16.58 15.49
C TYR A 694 6.33 -15.09 15.29
N HIS A 695 5.07 -14.66 15.33
CA HIS A 695 4.71 -13.24 15.29
C HIS A 695 5.38 -12.45 16.42
N ALA A 696 5.45 -13.02 17.63
CA ALA A 696 6.09 -12.35 18.76
C ALA A 696 7.57 -11.98 18.54
N ILE A 697 8.29 -12.73 17.68
CA ILE A 697 9.72 -12.51 17.39
C ILE A 697 10.00 -11.96 16.00
N ASN A 698 9.08 -12.13 15.04
CA ASN A 698 9.29 -11.77 13.65
C ASN A 698 8.55 -10.50 13.24
N SER A 699 7.45 -10.16 13.90
CA SER A 699 6.71 -8.93 13.63
C SER A 699 7.61 -7.69 13.73
N SER A 700 7.48 -6.76 12.78
CA SER A 700 8.13 -5.44 12.81
C SER A 700 7.61 -4.56 13.96
N VAL A 701 6.41 -4.83 14.49
CA VAL A 701 5.79 -4.05 15.57
C VAL A 701 5.47 -4.86 16.82
N GLY A 702 5.76 -6.16 16.80
CA GLY A 702 5.51 -7.08 17.90
C GLY A 702 6.46 -6.93 19.10
N PRO A 703 6.32 -7.81 20.10
CA PRO A 703 7.10 -7.78 21.34
C PRO A 703 8.63 -7.69 21.16
N LEU A 704 9.24 -8.53 20.33
CA LEU A 704 10.69 -8.50 20.14
C LEU A 704 11.13 -7.17 19.54
N ALA A 705 10.54 -6.76 18.42
CA ALA A 705 10.82 -5.48 17.75
C ALA A 705 10.63 -4.29 18.70
N THR A 706 9.57 -4.29 19.50
CA THR A 706 9.32 -3.23 20.49
C THR A 706 10.43 -3.14 21.53
N LEU A 707 10.92 -4.28 22.02
CA LEU A 707 11.97 -4.33 23.05
C LEU A 707 13.34 -3.95 22.46
N THR A 708 13.67 -4.44 21.26
CA THR A 708 14.93 -4.11 20.56
C THR A 708 14.95 -2.64 20.17
N LEU A 709 13.85 -2.09 19.65
CA LEU A 709 13.74 -0.68 19.27
C LEU A 709 13.93 0.25 20.47
N LYS A 710 13.37 -0.09 21.64
CA LYS A 710 13.61 0.64 22.90
C LYS A 710 15.08 0.60 23.31
N ALA A 711 15.70 -0.59 23.26
CA ALA A 711 17.10 -0.75 23.62
C ALA A 711 18.03 0.02 22.67
N ASP A 712 17.78 -0.06 21.36
CA ASP A 712 18.58 0.65 20.35
C ASP A 712 18.38 2.16 20.45
N SER A 713 17.14 2.63 20.62
CA SER A 713 16.85 4.06 20.86
C SER A 713 17.66 4.62 22.03
N ALA A 714 17.72 3.87 23.14
CA ALA A 714 18.52 4.25 24.31
C ALA A 714 20.04 4.20 24.04
N ALA A 715 20.50 3.23 23.25
CA ALA A 715 21.90 3.10 22.83
C ALA A 715 22.32 4.25 21.91
N LEU A 716 21.49 4.58 20.92
CA LEU A 716 21.71 5.66 19.97
C LEU A 716 21.80 7.02 20.64
N ALA A 717 20.96 7.26 21.66
CA ALA A 717 20.98 8.47 22.48
C ALA A 717 22.17 8.53 23.48
N SER A 718 22.91 7.43 23.68
CA SER A 718 23.94 7.33 24.70
C SER A 718 25.34 7.75 24.23
N GLY A 719 26.26 7.86 25.20
CA GLY A 719 27.67 8.08 24.96
C GLY A 719 28.05 9.55 24.80
N SER A 720 29.27 9.77 24.32
CA SER A 720 29.88 11.08 24.10
C SER A 720 30.91 10.99 22.97
N ALA A 721 31.55 12.11 22.63
CA ALA A 721 32.62 12.14 21.64
C ALA A 721 33.84 11.25 22.01
N THR A 722 33.99 10.84 23.27
CA THR A 722 35.12 10.05 23.76
C THR A 722 34.75 8.68 24.31
N ASP A 723 33.46 8.37 24.44
CA ASP A 723 32.99 7.10 25.00
C ASP A 723 31.63 6.70 24.39
N ASP A 724 31.64 5.65 23.58
CA ASP A 724 30.47 5.01 22.98
C ASP A 724 30.32 3.54 23.46
N ALA A 725 30.90 3.17 24.61
CA ALA A 725 30.93 1.78 25.08
C ALA A 725 29.53 1.17 25.25
N ARG A 726 28.55 1.94 25.75
CA ARG A 726 27.15 1.50 25.88
C ARG A 726 26.52 1.20 24.52
N TYR A 727 26.73 2.08 23.54
CA TYR A 727 26.25 1.87 22.17
C TYR A 727 26.86 0.60 21.58
N GLN A 728 28.18 0.45 21.66
CA GLN A 728 28.89 -0.71 21.12
C GLN A 728 28.44 -2.03 21.77
N ALA A 729 28.24 -2.04 23.09
CA ALA A 729 27.76 -3.22 23.81
C ALA A 729 26.33 -3.60 23.40
N THR A 730 25.45 -2.62 23.24
CA THR A 730 24.05 -2.84 22.84
C THR A 730 23.98 -3.32 21.39
N GLU A 731 24.67 -2.67 20.46
CA GLU A 731 24.73 -3.09 19.04
C GLU A 731 25.29 -4.51 18.88
N ALA A 732 26.29 -4.89 19.67
CA ALA A 732 26.81 -6.25 19.68
C ALA A 732 25.78 -7.26 20.18
N ALA A 733 24.99 -6.90 21.19
CA ALA A 733 23.89 -7.73 21.70
C ALA A 733 22.76 -7.85 20.66
N LEU A 734 22.33 -6.75 20.06
CA LEU A 734 21.30 -6.72 19.01
C LEU A 734 21.74 -7.51 17.78
N THR A 735 23.01 -7.42 17.38
CA THR A 735 23.54 -8.22 16.25
C THR A 735 23.42 -9.72 16.51
N ARG A 736 23.64 -10.15 17.76
CA ARG A 736 23.48 -11.55 18.16
C ARG A 736 22.00 -11.96 18.18
N ILE A 737 21.14 -11.13 18.77
CA ILE A 737 19.68 -11.35 18.80
C ILE A 737 19.13 -11.46 17.39
N LEU A 738 19.50 -10.56 16.48
CA LEU A 738 19.12 -10.59 15.07
C LEU A 738 19.46 -11.93 14.42
N ARG A 739 20.69 -12.42 14.59
CA ARG A 739 21.11 -13.71 14.01
C ARG A 739 20.31 -14.90 14.57
N GLU A 740 20.03 -14.88 15.87
CA GLU A 740 19.21 -15.91 16.51
C GLU A 740 17.75 -15.85 16.07
N ARG A 741 17.19 -14.63 15.99
CA ARG A 741 15.85 -14.34 15.47
C ARG A 741 15.71 -14.85 14.05
N ASP A 742 16.57 -14.43 13.12
CA ASP A 742 16.50 -14.81 11.70
C ASP A 742 16.56 -16.34 11.52
N ALA A 743 17.46 -17.01 12.26
CA ALA A 743 17.60 -18.46 12.20
C ALA A 743 16.39 -19.20 12.79
N LEU A 744 15.80 -18.67 13.86
CA LEU A 744 14.64 -19.23 14.53
C LEU A 744 13.35 -18.99 13.71
N ALA A 745 13.10 -17.75 13.28
CA ALA A 745 11.99 -17.36 12.43
C ALA A 745 11.96 -18.20 11.14
N THR A 746 13.10 -18.41 10.50
CA THR A 746 13.22 -19.30 9.32
C THR A 746 12.75 -20.73 9.61
N GLN A 747 13.12 -21.29 10.77
CA GLN A 747 12.66 -22.64 11.18
C GLN A 747 11.17 -22.68 11.49
N MET A 748 10.65 -21.64 12.15
CA MET A 748 9.23 -21.54 12.51
C MET A 748 8.35 -21.41 11.27
N LYS A 749 8.67 -20.47 10.36
CA LYS A 749 7.88 -20.30 9.14
C LYS A 749 7.87 -21.53 8.25
N ALA A 750 8.98 -22.28 8.17
CA ALA A 750 9.02 -23.55 7.44
C ALA A 750 8.04 -24.60 8.00
N VAL A 751 7.86 -24.66 9.32
CA VAL A 751 6.87 -25.57 9.96
C VAL A 751 5.45 -25.08 9.71
N LEU A 752 5.19 -23.78 9.82
CA LEU A 752 3.88 -23.17 9.56
C LEU A 752 3.43 -23.40 8.11
N ASP A 753 4.35 -23.18 7.17
CA ASP A 753 4.16 -23.35 5.73
C ASP A 753 3.92 -24.82 5.35
N ALA A 754 4.66 -25.76 5.95
CA ALA A 754 4.41 -27.20 5.77
C ALA A 754 3.04 -27.65 6.30
N ALA A 755 2.59 -27.08 7.42
CA ALA A 755 1.26 -27.35 7.98
C ALA A 755 0.15 -26.84 7.05
N ALA A 756 0.34 -25.67 6.43
CA ALA A 756 -0.57 -25.13 5.42
C ALA A 756 -0.65 -26.00 4.16
N ARG A 757 0.47 -26.55 3.68
CA ARG A 757 0.49 -27.46 2.51
C ARG A 757 0.00 -28.88 2.78
N GLY A 758 -0.22 -29.26 4.04
CA GLY A 758 -0.59 -30.63 4.40
C GLY A 758 0.51 -31.67 4.17
N GLU A 759 1.77 -31.22 4.02
CA GLU A 759 2.94 -32.05 3.71
C GLU A 759 3.41 -32.92 4.89
N ASP A 760 2.91 -32.66 6.10
CA ASP A 760 3.14 -33.50 7.29
C ASP A 760 2.64 -34.95 7.09
N ARG A 761 1.68 -35.19 6.17
CA ARG A 761 1.18 -36.54 5.87
C ARG A 761 2.21 -37.44 5.17
N ALA A 762 3.19 -36.86 4.47
CA ALA A 762 4.20 -37.64 3.74
C ALA A 762 5.38 -38.13 4.63
N ARG A 763 5.52 -37.60 5.85
CA ARG A 763 6.63 -37.95 6.78
C ARG A 763 6.20 -38.71 8.03
N GLY A 764 4.93 -39.12 8.13
CA GLY A 764 4.37 -39.84 9.29
C GLY A 764 3.72 -38.91 10.33
N PRO A 765 2.93 -39.43 11.28
CA PRO A 765 1.99 -38.63 12.09
C PRO A 765 2.60 -37.78 13.22
N GLU A 766 3.93 -37.73 13.38
CA GLU A 766 4.57 -37.01 14.49
C GLU A 766 5.94 -36.36 14.14
N PRO A 767 5.96 -35.19 13.48
CA PRO A 767 7.08 -34.25 13.67
C PRO A 767 6.67 -32.89 14.26
N ALA A 768 5.38 -32.52 14.19
CA ALA A 768 4.92 -31.15 14.46
C ALA A 768 4.94 -30.77 15.95
N PHE A 769 4.48 -31.63 16.87
CA PHE A 769 4.30 -31.22 18.28
C PHE A 769 5.61 -30.99 19.05
N GLY A 770 6.58 -31.90 18.92
CA GLY A 770 7.88 -31.78 19.60
C GLY A 770 8.69 -30.59 19.08
N THR A 771 8.73 -30.45 17.75
CA THR A 771 9.42 -29.34 17.07
C THR A 771 8.77 -28.00 17.39
N SER A 772 7.43 -27.89 17.29
CA SER A 772 6.71 -26.65 17.59
C SER A 772 6.91 -26.19 19.03
N ARG A 773 6.84 -27.11 20.01
CA ARG A 773 7.12 -26.79 21.42
C ARG A 773 8.55 -26.32 21.64
N SER A 774 9.52 -26.96 21.00
CA SER A 774 10.94 -26.58 21.10
C SER A 774 11.20 -25.19 20.52
N LEU A 775 10.66 -24.90 19.32
CA LEU A 775 10.80 -23.61 18.67
C LEU A 775 10.09 -22.50 19.47
N THR A 776 8.90 -22.76 19.98
CA THR A 776 8.16 -21.83 20.86
C THR A 776 8.97 -21.51 22.11
N ALA A 777 9.51 -22.51 22.80
CA ALA A 777 10.34 -22.28 23.99
C ALA A 777 11.62 -21.49 23.70
N ARG A 778 12.20 -21.63 22.51
CA ARG A 778 13.35 -20.83 22.05
C ARG A 778 12.94 -19.38 21.77
N ALA A 779 11.78 -19.14 21.17
CA ALA A 779 11.23 -17.80 20.95
C ALA A 779 10.99 -17.09 22.29
N ASP A 780 10.39 -17.78 23.26
CA ASP A 780 10.18 -17.27 24.62
C ASP A 780 11.50 -16.95 25.34
N ASN A 781 12.54 -17.76 25.13
CA ASN A 781 13.87 -17.51 25.67
C ASN A 781 14.50 -16.26 25.06
N LEU A 782 14.39 -16.10 23.74
CA LEU A 782 14.88 -14.93 23.03
C LEU A 782 14.19 -13.66 23.54
N LEU A 783 12.87 -13.66 23.70
CA LEU A 783 12.13 -12.52 24.27
C LEU A 783 12.61 -12.16 25.68
N ARG A 784 12.81 -13.17 26.55
CA ARG A 784 13.38 -12.95 27.90
C ARG A 784 14.82 -12.44 27.89
N GLU A 785 15.58 -12.72 26.83
CA GLU A 785 16.94 -12.20 26.68
C GLU A 785 16.92 -10.74 26.26
N VAL A 786 16.08 -10.36 25.29
CA VAL A 786 15.93 -8.97 24.84
C VAL A 786 15.39 -8.09 25.98
N ASP A 787 14.42 -8.57 26.74
CA ASP A 787 13.84 -7.84 27.89
C ASP A 787 14.90 -7.40 28.92
N ARG A 788 16.04 -8.11 29.00
CA ARG A 788 17.16 -7.76 29.90
C ARG A 788 18.10 -6.68 29.33
N LEU A 789 17.94 -6.27 28.08
CA LEU A 789 18.70 -5.17 27.46
C LEU A 789 18.12 -3.79 27.80
N GLY A 790 16.84 -3.74 28.18
CA GLY A 790 16.07 -2.53 28.45
C GLY A 790 16.38 -1.85 29.78
#